data_AF-A0A0P6J364-F1
#
_entry.id   AF-A0A0P6J364-F1
#
_cell.length_a   1.000
_cell.length_b   1.000
_cell.length_c   1.000
_cell.angle_alpha   90.00
_cell.angle_beta   90.00
_cell.angle_gamma   90.00
#
_symmetry.space_group_name_H-M   'P 1'
#
loop_
_entity.id
_entity.type
_entity.pdbx_description
1 polymer ?
#
loop_
_entity_poly.entity_id
_entity_poly.type
_entity_poly.pdbx_seq_one_letter_code
_entity_poly.pdbx_strand_id
1 'polypeptide(L)'
;MAAQVGGSQAQSARLSPLITRPKVKEVRLPGPTVSGANSSPAGRARVSPARSVTSPRRSRGWSSPQPYPANCALWPLREEDMAREFRVLLLWSRTVRPPLRAPVLAAVSGGKPVLCPQRSTVQFRSPWQQLSSSFYARQLYSTQAAEDKKEEPLHSIISSSEVVQGSISKHEFQAETKKLLDIVACSLYSEKEVFIRELISNASDALEKLRHKLVSDGQTLPEMEIHLQTDTEKGIITIQDTGIGMTQEELVSNLGTIARSGSKAFLEALQDQAEASSKIIGQFGVGFYSAFMVADRVEVYSRSAAPGSLGYQWLSDGSGVFEIAEASGVRTGTKIIIHLKSDCREFASEARVRDVVTKYSNFISFPLYLNGRRINTLQAIWMMEPKELNELQHEQFYRYIAQAYDKPRYTLHYKTDAPLNIRSIFYVPETKPSMFDVSRELGSSVALYSRKVLIQTKAADILPKWLRFIRGVVDSEDIPLNLSRELLQESALIRKLRDVLQQRLIKFFIDQSKKDPEKYAKFFEDYSLFMREGIVTTTEQEVKEEIAKLLRYESSALPAGQLASLSDYASRMQAGTRNIYYLCAPTRHLAEHSPYYEAMKQKNTEVLFCYEQFDELTLLHLREFDKKKLISVETDIVVDHYKEEKFEDASPAGECLSEKETEELMAWMRNVLGSRVTNVKVTLRLDTHPAMVTVLEMGAARHFLRMQQLARTQEERAQLLQPTLEINPRHTLIRKLSDLRQREPELAQLLVDQIYENAMIAAGLVDDPRPMVGRLNDLLIKALEKH
;
A
#
# COMPACT_ATOMS: atom_id res chain seq x y z
N MET A 1 1.39 -38.61 -58.10
CA MET A 1 0.17 -39.46 -58.04
C MET A 1 -0.82 -38.70 -57.15
N ALA A 2 -1.80 -38.02 -57.74
CA ALA A 2 -3.12 -38.54 -58.15
C ALA A 2 -4.06 -38.64 -56.92
N ALA A 3 -4.97 -37.67 -56.71
CA ALA A 3 -6.32 -37.51 -57.31
C ALA A 3 -7.36 -38.41 -56.59
N GLN A 4 -8.65 -38.06 -56.42
CA GLN A 4 -9.56 -37.07 -57.03
C GLN A 4 -10.18 -36.18 -55.92
N VAL A 5 -10.67 -34.94 -56.10
CA VAL A 5 -11.62 -34.32 -57.07
C VAL A 5 -13.07 -34.78 -56.91
N GLY A 6 -13.95 -33.85 -56.53
CA GLY A 6 -15.41 -34.05 -56.47
C GLY A 6 -16.14 -32.77 -56.04
N GLY A 7 -16.79 -32.09 -56.99
CA GLY A 7 -17.59 -30.89 -56.73
C GLY A 7 -18.43 -30.49 -57.94
N SER A 8 -19.52 -29.78 -57.71
CA SER A 8 -20.39 -29.22 -58.75
C SER A 8 -20.96 -27.87 -58.33
N GLN A 9 -21.18 -27.00 -59.31
CA GLN A 9 -21.82 -25.68 -59.18
C GLN A 9 -23.15 -25.67 -59.96
N ALA A 10 -23.76 -24.48 -60.07
CA ALA A 10 -24.84 -24.09 -60.99
C ALA A 10 -26.29 -24.40 -60.54
N GLN A 11 -27.32 -23.58 -60.84
CA GLN A 11 -27.32 -22.22 -61.42
C GLN A 11 -28.61 -21.41 -61.12
N SER A 12 -28.41 -20.10 -60.88
CA SER A 12 -29.19 -18.94 -61.37
C SER A 12 -30.59 -19.08 -62.02
N ALA A 13 -31.61 -18.50 -61.37
CA ALA A 13 -32.65 -17.59 -61.95
C ALA A 13 -33.31 -16.82 -60.78
N ARG A 14 -33.38 -15.47 -60.69
CA ARG A 14 -34.01 -14.43 -61.55
C ARG A 14 -35.51 -14.62 -61.82
N LEU A 15 -36.37 -13.89 -61.08
CA LEU A 15 -37.22 -12.80 -61.60
C LEU A 15 -38.12 -12.16 -60.50
N SER A 16 -38.20 -10.82 -60.51
CA SER A 16 -39.30 -10.00 -59.94
C SER A 16 -40.30 -9.67 -61.09
N PRO A 17 -41.43 -8.91 -60.97
CA PRO A 17 -41.59 -7.64 -60.21
C PRO A 17 -43.04 -7.25 -59.76
N LEU A 18 -43.22 -5.96 -59.33
CA LEU A 18 -44.51 -5.22 -59.18
C LEU A 18 -45.46 -5.76 -58.05
N ILE A 19 -46.48 -5.08 -57.48
CA ILE A 19 -47.11 -3.74 -57.58
C ILE A 19 -47.89 -3.49 -56.24
N THR A 20 -48.12 -2.31 -55.60
CA THR A 20 -47.78 -0.88 -55.81
C THR A 20 -47.57 -0.16 -54.43
N ARG A 21 -47.89 1.14 -54.29
CA ARG A 21 -48.15 1.91 -53.04
C ARG A 21 -49.62 2.42 -53.05
N PRO A 22 -50.14 3.10 -52.00
CA PRO A 22 -49.95 4.56 -51.85
C PRO A 22 -49.36 4.94 -50.45
N LYS A 23 -48.56 5.99 -50.19
CA LYS A 23 -48.13 7.25 -50.87
C LYS A 23 -49.08 8.46 -50.76
N VAL A 24 -48.49 9.66 -50.54
CA VAL A 24 -49.08 11.04 -50.62
C VAL A 24 -49.91 11.44 -49.37
N LYS A 25 -49.80 12.64 -48.75
CA LYS A 25 -48.84 13.79 -48.70
C LYS A 25 -49.14 14.55 -47.36
N GLU A 26 -48.22 15.21 -46.65
CA GLU A 26 -47.51 16.50 -46.92
C GLU A 26 -48.45 17.72 -47.13
N VAL A 27 -48.02 18.91 -46.62
CA VAL A 27 -48.34 20.30 -47.07
C VAL A 27 -49.06 21.26 -46.07
N ARG A 28 -48.26 22.20 -45.52
CA ARG A 28 -48.50 23.63 -45.16
C ARG A 28 -49.29 24.10 -43.91
N LEU A 29 -48.71 25.17 -43.33
CA LEU A 29 -49.34 26.25 -42.54
C LEU A 29 -50.09 27.25 -43.46
N PRO A 30 -50.97 28.10 -42.90
CA PRO A 30 -50.55 29.50 -42.71
C PRO A 30 -51.01 30.13 -41.37
N GLY A 31 -50.54 31.35 -41.07
CA GLY A 31 -50.99 32.18 -39.93
C GLY A 31 -52.35 32.87 -40.16
N PRO A 32 -52.74 33.90 -39.37
CA PRO A 32 -52.00 35.19 -39.40
C PRO A 32 -52.03 36.06 -38.11
N THR A 33 -51.23 37.17 -38.10
CA THR A 33 -51.51 38.53 -37.50
C THR A 33 -51.97 38.72 -36.03
N VAL A 34 -51.89 39.88 -35.36
CA VAL A 34 -51.03 41.11 -35.32
C VAL A 34 -51.44 41.87 -34.03
N SER A 35 -50.51 42.58 -33.36
CA SER A 35 -50.75 43.52 -32.23
C SER A 35 -51.36 42.92 -30.93
N GLY A 36 -51.26 43.57 -29.76
CA GLY A 36 -50.40 44.71 -29.39
C GLY A 36 -50.82 45.43 -28.09
N ALA A 37 -49.87 46.17 -27.52
CA ALA A 37 -50.02 47.19 -26.46
C ALA A 37 -50.44 46.78 -25.03
N ASN A 38 -50.10 47.68 -24.10
CA ASN A 38 -50.48 47.79 -22.68
C ASN A 38 -49.84 46.82 -21.66
N SER A 39 -49.45 47.25 -20.46
CA SER A 39 -49.16 48.63 -19.98
C SER A 39 -48.39 48.61 -18.65
N SER A 40 -47.47 49.57 -18.45
CA SER A 40 -46.90 49.93 -17.14
C SER A 40 -47.99 50.53 -16.20
N PRO A 41 -47.78 50.63 -14.86
CA PRO A 41 -46.71 51.43 -14.22
C PRO A 41 -45.77 50.57 -13.33
N ALA A 42 -44.50 50.85 -13.09
CA ALA A 42 -43.67 52.08 -13.15
C ALA A 42 -43.88 53.09 -12.01
N GLY A 43 -42.95 53.09 -11.04
CA GLY A 43 -42.87 54.07 -9.95
C GLY A 43 -41.40 54.37 -9.57
N ARG A 44 -40.81 55.39 -10.21
CA ARG A 44 -39.55 56.03 -9.77
C ARG A 44 -39.90 57.10 -8.68
N ALA A 45 -38.99 57.70 -7.90
CA ALA A 45 -37.56 57.88 -8.10
C ALA A 45 -36.75 58.18 -6.80
N ARG A 46 -35.43 58.29 -7.00
CA ARG A 46 -34.35 58.95 -6.21
C ARG A 46 -34.76 60.01 -5.17
N VAL A 47 -33.94 60.19 -4.12
CA VAL A 47 -33.01 61.34 -3.92
C VAL A 47 -32.17 61.16 -2.62
N SER A 48 -30.92 61.67 -2.59
CA SER A 48 -30.00 61.69 -1.43
C SER A 48 -30.02 63.08 -0.73
N PRO A 49 -29.65 63.21 0.57
CA PRO A 49 -28.25 63.38 1.03
C PRO A 49 -27.92 62.51 2.28
N ALA A 50 -26.68 62.16 2.68
CA ALA A 50 -25.34 62.78 2.71
C ALA A 50 -24.98 63.53 4.03
N ARG A 51 -23.69 63.44 4.43
CA ARG A 51 -23.01 63.93 5.67
C ARG A 51 -23.21 63.08 6.95
N SER A 52 -22.29 62.99 7.93
CA SER A 52 -20.78 62.95 8.04
C SER A 52 -20.38 63.20 9.52
N VAL A 53 -19.08 63.20 9.86
CA VAL A 53 -18.46 63.74 11.12
C VAL A 53 -18.62 62.84 12.38
N THR A 54 -17.62 62.54 13.23
CA THR A 54 -16.12 62.61 13.17
C THR A 54 -15.51 61.62 14.19
N SER A 55 -14.20 61.35 14.10
CA SER A 55 -13.38 60.79 15.20
C SER A 55 -13.09 61.82 16.31
N PRO A 56 -12.46 61.41 17.43
CA PRO A 56 -11.05 61.81 17.58
C PRO A 56 -10.13 60.75 18.24
N ARG A 57 -8.81 60.93 18.05
CA ARG A 57 -7.73 60.25 18.82
C ARG A 57 -7.39 61.05 20.09
N ARG A 58 -6.90 60.39 21.15
CA ARG A 58 -5.59 60.75 21.81
C ARG A 58 -5.13 59.82 22.96
N SER A 59 -4.02 59.11 22.72
CA SER A 59 -2.78 59.01 23.53
C SER A 59 -2.77 58.87 25.08
N ARG A 60 -1.75 58.14 25.57
CA ARG A 60 -1.26 57.91 26.96
C ARG A 60 -1.98 56.76 27.71
N GLY A 61 -1.32 55.95 28.54
CA GLY A 61 0.15 55.78 28.70
C GLY A 61 0.60 55.06 29.99
N TRP A 62 1.37 53.97 29.83
CA TRP A 62 2.27 53.31 30.80
C TRP A 62 1.73 52.50 32.01
N SER A 63 2.48 51.42 32.31
CA SER A 63 2.70 50.70 33.59
C SER A 63 1.54 50.14 34.43
N SER A 64 1.47 48.78 34.48
CA SER A 64 1.74 47.89 35.64
C SER A 64 1.33 48.32 37.07
N PRO A 65 0.80 47.42 37.94
CA PRO A 65 1.40 46.09 38.19
C PRO A 65 0.48 44.87 38.52
N GLN A 66 1.09 43.68 38.39
CA GLN A 66 1.02 42.38 39.13
C GLN A 66 -0.21 41.87 39.96
N PRO A 67 -0.30 40.54 40.26
CA PRO A 67 -1.55 39.83 40.60
C PRO A 67 -1.56 39.17 42.03
N TYR A 68 -2.08 37.92 42.14
CA TYR A 68 -2.23 37.01 43.30
C TYR A 68 -3.48 37.18 44.18
N PRO A 69 -3.91 36.14 44.97
CA PRO A 69 -3.50 34.71 45.01
C PRO A 69 -4.63 33.76 44.50
N ALA A 70 -4.46 32.47 44.16
CA ALA A 70 -3.45 31.41 44.39
C ALA A 70 -3.73 30.42 45.56
N ASN A 71 -3.13 29.22 45.46
CA ASN A 71 -3.11 28.05 46.38
C ASN A 71 -4.30 27.07 46.28
N CYS A 72 -4.16 25.74 46.43
CA CYS A 72 -3.01 24.79 46.47
C CYS A 72 -3.57 23.35 46.28
N ALA A 73 -2.84 22.23 46.06
CA ALA A 73 -1.43 21.85 45.86
C ALA A 73 -1.43 20.52 45.04
N LEU A 74 -0.49 20.19 44.13
CA LEU A 74 0.88 19.62 44.35
C LEU A 74 0.88 18.31 45.18
N TRP A 75 1.63 17.26 44.86
CA TRP A 75 3.02 17.20 44.36
C TRP A 75 3.29 16.00 43.40
N PRO A 76 4.28 16.05 42.46
CA PRO A 76 4.56 14.99 41.47
C PRO A 76 5.74 14.06 41.81
N LEU A 77 6.00 13.00 41.01
CA LEU A 77 7.35 12.39 40.86
C LEU A 77 7.51 11.38 39.69
N ARG A 78 8.69 11.47 39.03
CA ARG A 78 9.44 10.52 38.14
C ARG A 78 9.42 10.72 36.62
N GLU A 79 10.41 11.48 36.16
CA GLU A 79 11.04 11.32 34.84
C GLU A 79 12.28 10.41 34.97
N GLU A 80 12.18 9.10 34.68
CA GLU A 80 13.36 8.21 34.68
C GLU A 80 13.56 7.37 33.40
N ASP A 81 12.50 7.00 32.68
CA ASP A 81 12.61 6.03 31.58
C ASP A 81 13.10 6.57 30.22
N MET A 82 13.16 7.90 30.01
CA MET A 82 13.82 8.49 28.82
C MET A 82 15.28 8.90 29.02
N ALA A 83 15.82 8.78 30.25
CA ALA A 83 17.17 9.27 30.57
C ALA A 83 18.30 8.25 30.28
N ARG A 84 17.96 6.99 29.91
CA ARG A 84 18.96 5.92 29.73
C ARG A 84 19.60 5.85 28.34
N GLU A 85 18.88 6.16 27.26
CA GLU A 85 19.44 6.04 25.91
C GLU A 85 20.28 7.27 25.49
N PHE A 86 19.94 8.47 25.98
CA PHE A 86 20.57 9.72 25.57
C PHE A 86 22.04 9.92 26.03
N ARG A 87 22.57 9.07 26.91
CA ARG A 87 23.97 9.17 27.39
C ARG A 87 25.01 8.50 26.48
N VAL A 88 24.61 7.71 25.48
CA VAL A 88 25.54 6.97 24.60
C VAL A 88 26.10 7.85 23.46
N LEU A 89 25.33 8.84 23.00
CA LEU A 89 25.62 9.60 21.75
C LEU A 89 26.47 10.87 21.90
N LEU A 90 26.81 11.30 23.13
CA LEU A 90 27.51 12.58 23.38
C LEU A 90 29.01 12.47 23.71
N LEU A 91 29.59 11.26 23.63
CA LEU A 91 31.02 11.01 23.94
C LEU A 91 31.94 10.84 22.71
N TRP A 92 31.43 11.01 21.49
CA TRP A 92 32.15 10.69 20.24
C TRP A 92 32.42 11.90 19.31
N SER A 93 32.62 13.11 19.86
CA SER A 93 32.90 14.31 19.05
C SER A 93 33.82 15.35 19.68
N ARG A 94 34.97 14.93 20.24
CA ARG A 94 36.17 15.71 20.62
C ARG A 94 37.30 14.67 20.82
N THR A 95 38.48 14.73 20.20
CA THR A 95 39.30 15.84 19.67
C THR A 95 40.16 15.39 18.47
N VAL A 96 40.88 16.31 17.81
CA VAL A 96 42.31 16.21 17.40
C VAL A 96 42.75 17.45 16.60
N ARG A 97 43.97 17.94 16.87
CA ARG A 97 44.78 18.83 16.00
C ARG A 97 46.28 18.62 16.36
N PRO A 98 47.27 19.14 15.61
CA PRO A 98 48.32 18.33 14.94
C PRO A 98 49.70 18.46 15.69
N PRO A 99 50.94 18.29 15.14
CA PRO A 99 51.38 18.09 13.73
C PRO A 99 52.72 17.31 13.44
N LEU A 100 53.17 17.42 12.17
CA LEU A 100 54.56 17.47 11.63
C LEU A 100 55.40 16.21 11.28
N ARG A 101 55.83 16.22 9.99
CA ARG A 101 57.13 15.82 9.38
C ARG A 101 57.51 14.33 9.13
N ALA A 102 58.32 14.17 8.09
CA ALA A 102 58.94 12.97 7.52
C ALA A 102 60.47 12.92 7.92
N PRO A 103 61.40 12.05 7.41
CA PRO A 103 61.40 11.33 6.10
C PRO A 103 62.17 9.96 5.95
N VAL A 104 62.09 9.39 4.73
CA VAL A 104 63.21 8.81 3.90
C VAL A 104 63.72 7.32 4.02
N LEU A 105 63.82 6.69 2.83
CA LEU A 105 64.70 5.60 2.27
C LEU A 105 64.79 4.13 2.81
N ALA A 106 64.57 3.19 1.86
CA ALA A 106 65.40 2.02 1.47
C ALA A 106 65.65 0.80 2.41
N ALA A 107 66.04 -0.43 1.96
CA ALA A 107 65.86 -1.20 0.70
C ALA A 107 66.49 -2.65 0.84
N VAL A 108 66.40 -3.48 -0.23
CA VAL A 108 67.29 -4.64 -0.60
C VAL A 108 67.01 -6.08 -0.04
N SER A 109 67.08 -7.07 -0.97
CA SER A 109 67.21 -8.56 -0.95
C SER A 109 67.16 -9.42 0.34
N GLY A 110 66.87 -10.74 0.32
CA GLY A 110 66.57 -11.70 -0.77
C GLY A 110 67.32 -13.06 -0.62
N GLY A 111 66.70 -14.20 -0.99
CA GLY A 111 67.35 -15.53 -0.96
C GLY A 111 66.43 -16.77 -1.04
N LYS A 112 66.97 -17.88 -1.57
CA LYS A 112 66.46 -19.29 -1.60
C LYS A 112 67.70 -20.22 -1.39
N PRO A 113 67.73 -21.55 -1.64
CA PRO A 113 66.71 -22.64 -1.73
C PRO A 113 66.94 -23.76 -0.65
N VAL A 114 66.37 -24.99 -0.64
CA VAL A 114 66.75 -26.20 -1.42
C VAL A 114 65.93 -27.47 -1.05
N LEU A 115 65.61 -28.29 -2.08
CA LEU A 115 65.29 -29.76 -2.17
C LEU A 115 64.31 -30.52 -1.23
N CYS A 116 63.52 -31.40 -1.88
CA CYS A 116 62.93 -32.65 -1.34
C CYS A 116 63.82 -33.87 -1.68
N PRO A 117 63.46 -35.13 -1.30
CA PRO A 117 62.84 -36.00 -2.33
C PRO A 117 61.95 -37.20 -1.86
N GLN A 118 60.96 -37.54 -2.70
CA GLN A 118 60.48 -38.93 -3.02
C GLN A 118 59.82 -39.79 -1.89
N ARG A 119 58.99 -40.82 -2.18
CA ARG A 119 58.36 -41.29 -3.45
C ARG A 119 56.97 -41.93 -3.20
N SER A 120 56.24 -42.16 -4.28
CA SER A 120 54.88 -42.72 -4.31
C SER A 120 54.81 -44.16 -4.85
N THR A 121 53.71 -44.85 -4.55
CA THR A 121 53.10 -45.88 -5.41
C THR A 121 51.63 -45.54 -5.66
N VAL A 122 51.06 -46.08 -6.74
CA VAL A 122 49.83 -45.57 -7.38
C VAL A 122 48.92 -46.72 -7.79
N GLN A 123 47.61 -46.54 -7.66
CA GLN A 123 46.65 -47.11 -8.62
C GLN A 123 45.48 -46.14 -8.86
N PHE A 124 44.80 -46.32 -10.00
CA PHE A 124 44.22 -45.20 -10.74
C PHE A 124 42.97 -45.64 -11.51
N ARG A 125 41.81 -45.03 -11.25
CA ARG A 125 40.86 -44.58 -12.29
C ARG A 125 39.74 -43.71 -11.70
N SER A 126 39.11 -42.97 -12.60
CA SER A 126 38.29 -41.77 -12.40
C SER A 126 37.24 -41.72 -13.55
N PRO A 127 36.59 -40.58 -13.88
CA PRO A 127 36.13 -39.44 -13.08
C PRO A 127 34.62 -39.15 -13.27
N TRP A 128 34.05 -38.26 -12.46
CA TRP A 128 33.25 -37.14 -12.97
C TRP A 128 33.64 -35.87 -12.17
N GLN A 129 33.52 -34.70 -12.79
CA GLN A 129 33.98 -33.42 -12.26
C GLN A 129 32.91 -32.32 -12.44
N GLN A 130 33.24 -31.12 -11.94
CA GLN A 130 32.63 -29.82 -12.24
C GLN A 130 31.39 -29.44 -11.40
N LEU A 131 31.21 -28.17 -10.98
CA LEU A 131 32.09 -27.00 -11.09
C LEU A 131 31.80 -25.99 -9.97
N SER A 132 32.82 -25.27 -9.49
CA SER A 132 32.67 -24.06 -8.70
C SER A 132 33.79 -23.08 -9.06
N SER A 133 33.44 -21.86 -9.48
CA SER A 133 34.38 -20.79 -9.85
C SER A 133 34.17 -19.56 -8.97
N SER A 134 35.26 -19.07 -8.39
CA SER A 134 35.28 -17.96 -7.44
C SER A 134 35.05 -16.61 -8.10
N PHE A 135 34.43 -15.66 -7.39
CA PHE A 135 34.59 -14.23 -7.68
C PHE A 135 34.83 -13.39 -6.41
N TYR A 136 35.92 -12.63 -6.50
CA TYR A 136 36.47 -11.59 -5.62
C TYR A 136 35.57 -10.96 -4.55
N ALA A 137 36.06 -10.97 -3.30
CA ALA A 137 35.58 -10.10 -2.22
C ALA A 137 36.10 -8.66 -2.37
N ARG A 138 35.29 -7.66 -2.00
CA ARG A 138 35.76 -6.29 -1.73
C ARG A 138 36.23 -6.19 -0.28
N GLN A 139 37.38 -5.56 -0.05
CA GLN A 139 37.79 -5.16 1.30
C GLN A 139 36.93 -3.99 1.81
N LEU A 140 36.52 -4.08 3.08
CA LEU A 140 36.03 -2.93 3.84
C LEU A 140 37.13 -2.51 4.81
N TYR A 141 37.41 -1.20 4.87
CA TYR A 141 38.34 -0.64 5.85
C TYR A 141 37.62 -0.52 7.20
N SER A 142 38.09 -1.27 8.20
CA SER A 142 37.68 -1.08 9.60
C SER A 142 38.75 -0.28 10.35
N THR A 143 38.37 0.85 10.95
CA THR A 143 39.25 1.65 11.80
C THR A 143 39.13 1.23 13.26
N GLN A 144 39.46 -0.02 13.55
CA GLN A 144 39.80 -0.49 14.89
C GLN A 144 41.16 -1.19 14.81
N ALA A 145 42.09 -0.77 15.67
CA ALA A 145 43.30 -1.54 15.90
C ALA A 145 42.89 -2.88 16.53
N ALA A 146 43.48 -3.99 16.07
CA ALA A 146 43.17 -5.31 16.59
C ALA A 146 43.76 -5.47 18.01
N GLU A 147 42.95 -5.18 19.03
CA GLU A 147 43.14 -5.80 20.33
C GLU A 147 42.77 -7.28 20.21
N ASP A 148 43.69 -8.19 20.58
CA ASP A 148 43.43 -9.63 20.67
C ASP A 148 42.45 -9.93 21.82
N LYS A 149 41.17 -9.66 21.58
CA LYS A 149 40.07 -10.22 22.36
C LYS A 149 40.02 -11.71 22.11
N LYS A 150 40.73 -12.46 22.96
CA LYS A 150 40.54 -13.90 23.12
C LYS A 150 39.03 -14.17 23.23
N GLU A 151 38.49 -14.97 22.31
CA GLU A 151 37.10 -15.39 22.39
C GLU A 151 36.87 -16.10 23.73
N GLU A 152 35.85 -15.69 24.48
CA GLU A 152 35.52 -16.34 25.74
C GLU A 152 35.04 -17.78 25.44
N PRO A 153 35.50 -18.78 26.22
CA PRO A 153 35.17 -20.17 25.93
C PRO A 153 33.66 -20.41 26.07
N LEU A 154 33.04 -20.95 25.02
CA LEU A 154 31.61 -21.24 24.97
C LEU A 154 31.19 -22.16 26.11
N HIS A 155 30.49 -21.60 27.10
CA HIS A 155 29.95 -22.35 28.23
C HIS A 155 28.57 -22.92 27.88
N SER A 156 28.45 -24.25 27.91
CA SER A 156 27.18 -24.96 27.83
C SER A 156 27.12 -26.03 28.93
N ILE A 157 25.97 -26.14 29.57
CA ILE A 157 25.63 -27.22 30.50
C ILE A 157 24.88 -28.38 29.84
N ILE A 158 24.52 -28.24 28.55
CA ILE A 158 23.79 -29.27 27.80
C ILE A 158 24.78 -30.33 27.33
N SER A 159 24.66 -31.54 27.88
CA SER A 159 25.42 -32.71 27.43
C SER A 159 24.53 -33.96 27.57
N SER A 160 24.53 -34.83 26.55
CA SER A 160 23.74 -36.06 26.54
C SER A 160 24.32 -37.10 27.50
N SER A 161 23.99 -36.93 28.78
CA SER A 161 24.51 -37.68 29.93
C SER A 161 23.43 -38.55 30.60
N GLU A 162 22.18 -38.36 30.19
CA GLU A 162 20.99 -38.97 30.73
C GLU A 162 20.83 -40.41 30.23
N VAL A 163 20.86 -41.38 31.15
CA VAL A 163 20.61 -42.80 30.83
C VAL A 163 19.35 -43.26 31.55
N VAL A 164 18.35 -43.69 30.78
CA VAL A 164 17.09 -44.23 31.33
C VAL A 164 17.37 -45.54 32.09
N GLN A 165 16.91 -45.62 33.33
CA GLN A 165 17.06 -46.78 34.21
C GLN A 165 15.71 -47.43 34.52
N GLY A 166 15.69 -48.76 34.64
CA GLY A 166 14.48 -49.52 34.95
C GLY A 166 13.52 -49.69 33.76
N SER A 167 12.27 -50.04 34.06
CA SER A 167 11.21 -50.27 33.06
C SER A 167 10.31 -49.03 32.86
N ILE A 168 9.89 -48.82 31.62
CA ILE A 168 9.02 -47.69 31.25
C ILE A 168 7.57 -48.02 31.64
N SER A 169 6.94 -47.16 32.45
CA SER A 169 5.48 -47.18 32.67
C SER A 169 4.79 -46.21 31.70
N LYS A 170 3.58 -46.58 31.25
CA LYS A 170 2.73 -45.72 30.41
C LYS A 170 1.60 -45.16 31.25
N HIS A 171 1.28 -43.88 31.03
CA HIS A 171 0.20 -43.14 31.69
C HIS A 171 -0.56 -42.37 30.62
N GLU A 172 -1.87 -42.17 30.82
CA GLU A 172 -2.69 -41.36 29.92
C GLU A 172 -2.71 -39.89 30.37
N PHE A 173 -2.83 -38.97 29.41
CA PHE A 173 -2.98 -37.55 29.73
C PHE A 173 -4.33 -37.27 30.38
N GLN A 174 -4.32 -36.57 31.52
CA GLN A 174 -5.51 -36.13 32.24
C GLN A 174 -5.77 -34.63 32.01
N ALA A 175 -7.01 -34.21 32.19
CA ALA A 175 -7.46 -32.84 31.96
C ALA A 175 -8.20 -32.29 33.18
N GLU A 176 -7.83 -31.11 33.66
CA GLU A 176 -8.49 -30.47 34.81
C GLU A 176 -9.69 -29.64 34.35
N THR A 177 -10.83 -30.32 34.14
CA THR A 177 -12.04 -29.78 33.48
C THR A 177 -12.48 -28.40 34.01
N LYS A 178 -12.39 -28.15 35.32
CA LYS A 178 -12.76 -26.85 35.90
C LYS A 178 -11.85 -25.70 35.43
N LYS A 179 -10.54 -25.92 35.36
CA LYS A 179 -9.60 -24.91 34.82
C LYS A 179 -9.75 -24.75 33.31
N LEU A 180 -10.14 -25.80 32.58
CA LEU A 180 -10.44 -25.68 31.15
C LEU A 180 -11.70 -24.84 30.89
N LEU A 181 -12.76 -24.98 31.70
CA LEU A 181 -13.93 -24.09 31.62
C LEU A 181 -13.56 -22.64 31.94
N ASP A 182 -12.77 -22.39 32.99
CA ASP A 182 -12.28 -21.06 33.35
C ASP A 182 -11.41 -20.44 32.22
N ILE A 183 -10.48 -21.20 31.65
CA ILE A 183 -9.69 -20.74 30.49
C ILE A 183 -10.59 -20.36 29.30
N VAL A 184 -11.66 -21.12 29.02
CA VAL A 184 -12.60 -20.79 27.93
C VAL A 184 -13.49 -19.59 28.27
N ALA A 185 -13.86 -19.40 29.55
CA ALA A 185 -14.72 -18.33 30.02
C ALA A 185 -13.99 -16.99 30.31
N CYS A 186 -12.67 -17.03 30.53
CA CYS A 186 -11.88 -15.88 30.99
C CYS A 186 -10.68 -15.53 30.10
N SER A 187 -10.17 -16.46 29.27
CA SER A 187 -8.87 -16.31 28.60
C SER A 187 -8.83 -16.72 27.11
N LEU A 188 -9.84 -17.41 26.58
CA LEU A 188 -9.80 -17.88 25.19
C LEU A 188 -10.13 -16.77 24.17
N TYR A 189 -11.16 -15.98 24.40
CA TYR A 189 -11.64 -14.95 23.46
C TYR A 189 -11.23 -13.55 23.94
N SER A 190 -10.86 -12.68 23.00
CA SER A 190 -10.40 -11.33 23.33
C SER A 190 -11.53 -10.32 23.56
N GLU A 191 -12.69 -10.52 22.91
CA GLU A 191 -13.88 -9.68 23.06
C GLU A 191 -15.06 -10.51 23.58
N LYS A 192 -15.70 -10.11 24.70
CA LYS A 192 -16.83 -10.87 25.28
C LYS A 192 -17.98 -11.10 24.28
N GLU A 193 -18.20 -10.20 23.32
CA GLU A 193 -19.33 -10.25 22.40
C GLU A 193 -19.35 -11.46 21.44
N VAL A 194 -18.22 -12.15 21.24
CA VAL A 194 -18.14 -13.27 20.30
C VAL A 194 -18.94 -14.51 20.72
N PHE A 195 -19.49 -14.57 21.94
CA PHE A 195 -20.43 -15.64 22.32
C PHE A 195 -21.65 -15.67 21.37
N ILE A 196 -22.11 -14.49 20.91
CA ILE A 196 -23.20 -14.37 19.94
C ILE A 196 -22.79 -15.02 18.60
N ARG A 197 -21.56 -14.78 18.13
CA ARG A 197 -20.99 -15.40 16.91
C ARG A 197 -20.95 -16.93 17.02
N GLU A 198 -20.42 -17.47 18.12
CA GLU A 198 -20.31 -18.93 18.29
C GLU A 198 -21.67 -19.62 18.39
N LEU A 199 -22.63 -19.03 19.12
CA LEU A 199 -23.96 -19.63 19.26
C LEU A 199 -24.78 -19.57 17.97
N ILE A 200 -24.72 -18.47 17.20
CA ILE A 200 -25.35 -18.42 15.86
C ILE A 200 -24.66 -19.40 14.91
N SER A 201 -23.34 -19.60 15.03
CA SER A 201 -22.61 -20.62 14.26
C SER A 201 -23.09 -22.03 14.59
N ASN A 202 -23.28 -22.36 15.88
CA ASN A 202 -23.84 -23.64 16.32
C ASN A 202 -25.29 -23.85 15.80
N ALA A 203 -26.11 -22.80 15.81
CA ALA A 203 -27.46 -22.82 15.25
C ALA A 203 -27.44 -23.06 13.73
N SER A 204 -26.54 -22.40 13.00
CA SER A 204 -26.32 -22.62 11.56
C SER A 204 -25.86 -24.05 11.25
N ASP A 205 -24.98 -24.62 12.06
CA ASP A 205 -24.56 -26.03 11.96
C ASP A 205 -25.73 -26.99 12.20
N ALA A 206 -26.58 -26.72 13.19
CA ALA A 206 -27.74 -27.55 13.51
C ALA A 206 -28.79 -27.54 12.37
N LEU A 207 -28.97 -26.38 11.72
CA LEU A 207 -29.83 -26.23 10.55
C LEU A 207 -29.23 -26.91 9.31
N GLU A 208 -27.93 -26.77 9.05
CA GLU A 208 -27.27 -27.41 7.90
C GLU A 208 -27.24 -28.94 8.02
N LYS A 209 -27.05 -29.49 9.23
CA LYS A 209 -27.22 -30.93 9.51
C LYS A 209 -28.63 -31.42 9.22
N LEU A 210 -29.66 -30.66 9.65
CA LEU A 210 -31.05 -31.00 9.36
C LEU A 210 -31.33 -30.92 7.84
N ARG A 211 -30.83 -29.88 7.17
CA ARG A 211 -30.95 -29.69 5.71
C ARG A 211 -30.33 -30.85 4.95
N HIS A 212 -29.11 -31.26 5.31
CA HIS A 212 -28.44 -32.41 4.70
C HIS A 212 -29.21 -33.70 4.93
N LYS A 213 -29.64 -33.98 6.18
CA LYS A 213 -30.42 -35.17 6.50
C LYS A 213 -31.73 -35.23 5.70
N LEU A 214 -32.54 -34.18 5.73
CA LEU A 214 -33.84 -34.15 5.04
C LEU A 214 -33.69 -34.24 3.52
N VAL A 215 -32.68 -33.60 2.92
CA VAL A 215 -32.39 -33.77 1.48
C VAL A 215 -31.96 -35.21 1.16
N SER A 216 -31.14 -35.83 2.01
CA SER A 216 -30.71 -37.23 1.85
C SER A 216 -31.87 -38.21 1.98
N ASP A 217 -32.80 -37.95 2.91
CA ASP A 217 -34.03 -38.71 3.13
C ASP A 217 -35.13 -38.41 2.09
N GLY A 218 -34.88 -37.51 1.13
CA GLY A 218 -35.85 -37.10 0.09
C GLY A 218 -37.05 -36.29 0.60
N GLN A 219 -36.95 -35.72 1.81
CA GLN A 219 -38.05 -35.04 2.49
C GLN A 219 -38.13 -33.54 2.14
N THR A 220 -39.33 -32.97 2.31
CA THR A 220 -39.55 -31.53 2.14
C THR A 220 -38.90 -30.76 3.30
N LEU A 221 -38.15 -29.70 2.98
CA LEU A 221 -37.51 -28.85 3.98
C LEU A 221 -38.58 -27.99 4.71
N PRO A 222 -38.63 -28.00 6.05
CA PRO A 222 -39.43 -27.04 6.82
C PRO A 222 -38.80 -25.63 6.77
N GLU A 223 -39.48 -24.65 7.37
CA GLU A 223 -38.87 -23.34 7.62
C GLU A 223 -37.65 -23.49 8.54
N MET A 224 -36.48 -23.08 8.03
CA MET A 224 -35.18 -23.19 8.69
C MET A 224 -34.65 -21.80 9.02
N GLU A 225 -34.64 -21.48 10.31
CA GLU A 225 -34.48 -20.13 10.83
C GLU A 225 -33.82 -20.11 12.22
N ILE A 226 -33.18 -18.97 12.54
CA ILE A 226 -32.55 -18.65 13.82
C ILE A 226 -33.26 -17.44 14.42
N HIS A 227 -33.68 -17.55 15.68
CA HIS A 227 -34.28 -16.45 16.45
C HIS A 227 -33.37 -16.03 17.59
N LEU A 228 -33.26 -14.73 17.80
CA LEU A 228 -32.69 -14.09 18.97
C LEU A 228 -33.77 -13.29 19.69
N GLN A 229 -33.78 -13.34 21.02
CA GLN A 229 -34.67 -12.51 21.85
C GLN A 229 -33.88 -11.91 23.01
N THR A 230 -34.12 -10.63 23.29
CA THR A 230 -33.48 -9.87 24.37
C THR A 230 -34.48 -9.37 25.39
N ASP A 231 -34.23 -9.58 26.68
CA ASP A 231 -35.06 -9.14 27.80
C ASP A 231 -34.23 -8.31 28.79
N THR A 232 -34.32 -6.99 28.67
CA THR A 232 -33.57 -6.02 29.48
C THR A 232 -33.96 -6.05 30.97
N GLU A 233 -35.20 -6.40 31.28
CA GLU A 233 -35.71 -6.40 32.66
C GLU A 233 -35.15 -7.57 33.45
N LYS A 234 -35.14 -8.76 32.84
CA LYS A 234 -34.59 -9.99 33.44
C LYS A 234 -33.07 -10.09 33.26
N GLY A 235 -32.48 -9.35 32.31
CA GLY A 235 -31.08 -9.49 31.94
C GLY A 235 -30.82 -10.80 31.18
N ILE A 236 -31.70 -11.15 30.26
CA ILE A 236 -31.64 -12.41 29.50
C ILE A 236 -31.42 -12.14 28.02
N ILE A 237 -30.56 -12.95 27.40
CA ILE A 237 -30.54 -13.18 25.96
C ILE A 237 -30.89 -14.65 25.68
N THR A 238 -31.75 -14.87 24.70
CA THR A 238 -32.16 -16.21 24.24
C THR A 238 -31.80 -16.35 22.76
N ILE A 239 -31.26 -17.50 22.38
CA ILE A 239 -31.15 -17.94 20.99
C ILE A 239 -31.96 -19.22 20.79
N GLN A 240 -32.66 -19.34 19.67
CA GLN A 240 -33.37 -20.56 19.29
C GLN A 240 -33.18 -20.88 17.80
N ASP A 241 -32.79 -22.12 17.51
CA ASP A 241 -32.78 -22.70 16.17
C ASP A 241 -33.96 -23.65 15.94
N THR A 242 -34.16 -23.98 14.67
CA THR A 242 -35.15 -24.95 14.16
C THR A 242 -34.46 -26.17 13.53
N GLY A 243 -33.22 -26.44 13.94
CA GLY A 243 -32.33 -27.45 13.37
C GLY A 243 -32.54 -28.86 13.91
N ILE A 244 -31.49 -29.69 13.79
CA ILE A 244 -31.55 -31.12 14.06
C ILE A 244 -31.81 -31.47 15.54
N GLY A 245 -31.59 -30.54 16.47
CA GLY A 245 -31.69 -30.77 17.92
C GLY A 245 -30.66 -31.76 18.44
N MET A 246 -30.86 -32.24 19.67
CA MET A 246 -30.00 -33.24 20.34
C MET A 246 -30.85 -34.24 21.13
N THR A 247 -30.37 -35.49 21.26
CA THR A 247 -30.83 -36.46 22.27
C THR A 247 -30.18 -36.24 23.63
N GLN A 248 -30.57 -37.01 24.64
CA GLN A 248 -29.94 -36.98 25.97
C GLN A 248 -28.44 -37.33 25.91
N GLU A 249 -28.07 -38.34 25.12
CA GLU A 249 -26.69 -38.77 24.91
C GLU A 249 -25.87 -37.70 24.18
N GLU A 250 -26.49 -37.01 23.23
CA GLU A 250 -25.86 -35.88 22.52
C GLU A 250 -25.69 -34.66 23.42
N LEU A 251 -26.64 -34.36 24.32
CA LEU A 251 -26.48 -33.30 25.32
C LEU A 251 -25.33 -33.61 26.29
N VAL A 252 -25.30 -34.82 26.87
CA VAL A 252 -24.20 -35.26 27.77
C VAL A 252 -22.86 -35.21 27.03
N SER A 253 -22.80 -35.71 25.79
CA SER A 253 -21.52 -35.88 25.10
C SER A 253 -21.03 -34.63 24.37
N ASN A 254 -21.89 -33.81 23.78
CA ASN A 254 -21.48 -32.62 23.01
C ASN A 254 -21.45 -31.34 23.86
N LEU A 255 -22.25 -31.22 24.92
CA LEU A 255 -22.21 -30.07 25.85
C LEU A 255 -21.47 -30.40 27.15
N GLY A 256 -21.45 -31.66 27.58
CA GLY A 256 -20.73 -32.09 28.80
C GLY A 256 -19.25 -32.42 28.61
N THR A 257 -18.75 -32.55 27.37
CA THR A 257 -17.33 -32.89 27.09
C THR A 257 -16.63 -31.76 26.32
N ILE A 258 -15.71 -31.07 26.98
CA ILE A 258 -14.91 -30.00 26.37
C ILE A 258 -14.10 -30.56 25.19
N ALA A 259 -14.01 -29.79 24.11
CA ALA A 259 -13.34 -30.14 22.85
C ALA A 259 -13.96 -31.31 22.06
N ARG A 260 -15.13 -31.82 22.47
CA ARG A 260 -15.93 -32.75 21.66
C ARG A 260 -16.81 -31.97 20.68
N SER A 261 -16.72 -32.29 19.40
CA SER A 261 -17.41 -31.55 18.33
C SER A 261 -18.28 -32.49 17.49
N GLY A 262 -19.59 -32.50 17.77
CA GLY A 262 -20.57 -33.21 16.94
C GLY A 262 -20.63 -32.68 15.49
N SER A 263 -20.22 -31.43 15.26
CA SER A 263 -20.03 -30.89 13.89
C SER A 263 -18.82 -31.49 13.18
N LYS A 264 -17.70 -31.71 13.89
CA LYS A 264 -16.52 -32.39 13.33
C LYS A 264 -16.79 -33.86 13.03
N ALA A 265 -17.47 -34.58 13.93
CA ALA A 265 -17.86 -35.96 13.70
C ALA A 265 -18.83 -36.12 12.50
N PHE A 266 -19.75 -35.15 12.32
CA PHE A 266 -20.62 -35.08 11.14
C PHE A 266 -19.83 -34.83 9.85
N LEU A 267 -18.83 -33.95 9.87
CA LEU A 267 -17.92 -33.73 8.73
C LEU A 267 -17.09 -34.97 8.38
N GLU A 268 -16.61 -35.69 9.39
CA GLU A 268 -15.85 -36.94 9.21
C GLU A 268 -16.70 -38.07 8.62
N ALA A 269 -18.01 -38.06 8.86
CA ALA A 269 -18.97 -38.97 8.23
C ALA A 269 -19.38 -38.57 6.79
N LEU A 270 -18.96 -37.38 6.30
CA LEU A 270 -19.33 -36.83 4.99
C LEU A 270 -18.14 -36.68 4.01
N GLN A 271 -17.07 -37.46 4.18
CA GLN A 271 -15.82 -37.28 3.42
C GLN A 271 -15.99 -37.36 1.89
N ASP A 272 -17.00 -38.06 1.37
CA ASP A 272 -17.31 -38.14 -0.07
C ASP A 272 -18.20 -36.99 -0.61
N GLN A 273 -18.68 -36.05 0.22
CA GLN A 273 -19.64 -35.00 -0.16
C GLN A 273 -19.13 -33.57 0.09
N ALA A 274 -18.22 -33.12 -0.78
CA ALA A 274 -17.55 -31.81 -0.69
C ALA A 274 -18.47 -30.57 -0.60
N GLU A 275 -19.70 -30.63 -1.15
CA GLU A 275 -20.61 -29.47 -1.14
C GLU A 275 -21.41 -29.30 0.17
N ALA A 276 -21.36 -30.29 1.07
CA ALA A 276 -21.91 -30.19 2.43
C ALA A 276 -20.80 -29.80 3.43
N SER A 277 -19.58 -30.28 3.22
CA SER A 277 -18.47 -30.13 4.19
C SER A 277 -17.89 -28.71 4.28
N SER A 278 -18.08 -27.86 3.28
CA SER A 278 -17.70 -26.43 3.30
C SER A 278 -18.66 -25.55 4.12
N LYS A 279 -19.92 -25.96 4.31
CA LYS A 279 -20.98 -25.14 4.91
C LYS A 279 -21.06 -25.21 6.43
N ILE A 280 -20.48 -26.24 7.04
CA ILE A 280 -20.37 -26.39 8.50
C ILE A 280 -19.26 -25.47 9.04
N ILE A 281 -19.56 -24.73 10.10
CA ILE A 281 -18.67 -23.78 10.76
C ILE A 281 -17.98 -24.43 11.97
N GLY A 282 -18.66 -25.27 12.74
CA GLY A 282 -18.16 -25.84 14.01
C GLY A 282 -17.04 -26.88 13.83
N GLN A 283 -15.88 -26.60 14.42
CA GLN A 283 -14.71 -27.49 14.36
C GLN A 283 -14.25 -27.94 15.76
N PHE A 284 -13.96 -26.99 16.66
CA PHE A 284 -13.16 -27.24 17.87
C PHE A 284 -13.90 -27.81 19.10
N GLY A 285 -15.23 -27.79 19.16
CA GLY A 285 -15.96 -28.29 20.34
C GLY A 285 -15.82 -27.45 21.62
N VAL A 286 -15.53 -26.14 21.50
CA VAL A 286 -15.45 -25.20 22.64
C VAL A 286 -16.39 -23.99 22.53
N GLY A 287 -16.97 -23.73 21.35
CA GLY A 287 -17.74 -22.51 21.08
C GLY A 287 -18.99 -22.33 21.96
N PHE A 288 -19.61 -23.40 22.44
CA PHE A 288 -20.76 -23.33 23.37
C PHE A 288 -20.39 -22.67 24.71
N TYR A 289 -19.24 -23.01 25.29
CA TYR A 289 -18.85 -22.51 26.61
C TYR A 289 -18.51 -21.01 26.64
N SER A 290 -18.42 -20.36 25.47
CA SER A 290 -18.34 -18.90 25.35
C SER A 290 -19.51 -18.18 26.04
N ALA A 291 -20.67 -18.83 26.21
CA ALA A 291 -21.79 -18.32 27.00
C ALA A 291 -21.40 -18.01 28.46
N PHE A 292 -20.51 -18.81 29.07
CA PHE A 292 -20.07 -18.60 30.46
C PHE A 292 -19.11 -17.42 30.64
N MET A 293 -18.63 -16.79 29.56
CA MET A 293 -17.98 -15.47 29.65
C MET A 293 -18.96 -14.42 30.22
N VAL A 294 -20.21 -14.48 29.76
CA VAL A 294 -21.25 -13.45 29.99
C VAL A 294 -22.38 -13.88 30.93
N ALA A 295 -22.46 -15.16 31.32
CA ALA A 295 -23.60 -15.73 32.03
C ALA A 295 -23.28 -16.27 33.42
N ASP A 296 -24.18 -16.06 34.38
CA ASP A 296 -24.19 -16.77 35.68
C ASP A 296 -24.92 -18.12 35.59
N ARG A 297 -25.79 -18.29 34.59
CA ARG A 297 -26.56 -19.53 34.36
C ARG A 297 -26.91 -19.70 32.89
N VAL A 298 -26.79 -20.92 32.38
CA VAL A 298 -27.19 -21.30 31.03
C VAL A 298 -28.18 -22.47 31.10
N GLU A 299 -29.32 -22.30 30.45
CA GLU A 299 -30.33 -23.34 30.23
C GLU A 299 -30.38 -23.68 28.74
N VAL A 300 -30.37 -24.97 28.41
CA VAL A 300 -30.54 -25.45 27.04
C VAL A 300 -31.75 -26.39 26.99
N TYR A 301 -32.75 -26.03 26.19
CA TYR A 301 -33.88 -26.89 25.85
C TYR A 301 -33.66 -27.43 24.44
N SER A 302 -33.58 -28.75 24.27
CA SER A 302 -33.40 -29.37 22.94
C SER A 302 -34.34 -30.54 22.73
N ARG A 303 -34.75 -30.74 21.48
CA ARG A 303 -35.47 -31.94 21.03
C ARG A 303 -34.96 -32.34 19.66
N SER A 304 -34.36 -33.53 19.58
CA SER A 304 -33.89 -34.11 18.32
C SER A 304 -35.03 -34.20 17.28
N ALA A 305 -34.67 -34.06 16.01
CA ALA A 305 -35.56 -34.24 14.86
C ALA A 305 -35.82 -35.73 14.52
N ALA A 306 -35.30 -36.68 15.29
CA ALA A 306 -35.62 -38.09 15.11
C ALA A 306 -37.07 -38.42 15.56
N PRO A 307 -37.79 -39.32 14.87
CA PRO A 307 -39.14 -39.71 15.26
C PRO A 307 -39.20 -40.27 16.68
N GLY A 308 -40.15 -39.80 17.48
CA GLY A 308 -40.35 -40.27 18.87
C GLY A 308 -39.40 -39.66 19.90
N SER A 309 -38.48 -38.75 19.54
CA SER A 309 -37.58 -38.12 20.51
C SER A 309 -38.30 -37.24 21.54
N LEU A 310 -37.97 -37.48 22.80
CA LEU A 310 -38.38 -36.65 23.93
C LEU A 310 -37.66 -35.29 23.90
N GLY A 311 -38.24 -34.30 24.57
CA GLY A 311 -37.59 -33.02 24.84
C GLY A 311 -36.79 -33.09 26.15
N TYR A 312 -35.68 -32.36 26.21
CA TYR A 312 -34.82 -32.31 27.39
C TYR A 312 -34.45 -30.87 27.76
N GLN A 313 -34.31 -30.61 29.05
CA GLN A 313 -33.63 -29.45 29.61
C GLN A 313 -32.25 -29.87 30.12
N TRP A 314 -31.23 -29.11 29.76
CA TRP A 314 -29.87 -29.14 30.32
C TRP A 314 -29.64 -27.82 31.07
N LEU A 315 -28.99 -27.86 32.23
CA LEU A 315 -28.80 -26.71 33.12
C LEU A 315 -27.37 -26.69 33.70
N SER A 316 -26.71 -25.54 33.69
CA SER A 316 -25.41 -25.35 34.36
C SER A 316 -25.16 -23.89 34.75
N ASP A 317 -24.36 -23.70 35.81
CA ASP A 317 -23.75 -22.44 36.25
C ASP A 317 -22.32 -22.24 35.70
N GLY A 318 -21.72 -23.28 35.12
CA GLY A 318 -20.32 -23.28 34.67
C GLY A 318 -19.31 -23.82 35.70
N SER A 319 -19.71 -24.17 36.93
CA SER A 319 -18.82 -24.62 38.02
C SER A 319 -18.24 -26.04 37.87
N GLY A 320 -18.34 -26.63 36.67
CA GLY A 320 -17.88 -27.98 36.34
C GLY A 320 -18.90 -29.09 36.57
N VAL A 321 -20.18 -28.76 36.75
CA VAL A 321 -21.30 -29.72 36.79
C VAL A 321 -22.46 -29.22 35.92
N PHE A 322 -23.34 -30.14 35.50
CA PHE A 322 -24.59 -29.82 34.81
C PHE A 322 -25.65 -30.87 35.14
N GLU A 323 -26.92 -30.47 35.03
CA GLU A 323 -28.09 -31.32 35.25
C GLU A 323 -28.84 -31.53 33.93
N ILE A 324 -29.51 -32.68 33.77
CA ILE A 324 -30.42 -32.94 32.65
C ILE A 324 -31.73 -33.52 33.19
N ALA A 325 -32.86 -33.01 32.69
CA ALA A 325 -34.21 -33.50 32.95
C ALA A 325 -35.01 -33.63 31.65
N GLU A 326 -36.01 -34.51 31.63
CA GLU A 326 -37.01 -34.54 30.56
C GLU A 326 -37.91 -33.29 30.64
N ALA A 327 -38.23 -32.69 29.49
CA ALA A 327 -39.00 -31.46 29.39
C ALA A 327 -40.09 -31.56 28.31
N SER A 328 -41.34 -31.33 28.71
CA SER A 328 -42.48 -31.24 27.79
C SER A 328 -42.54 -29.88 27.08
N GLY A 329 -43.27 -29.81 25.96
CA GLY A 329 -43.46 -28.57 25.20
C GLY A 329 -42.24 -28.06 24.41
N VAL A 330 -41.10 -28.75 24.43
CA VAL A 330 -39.90 -28.38 23.67
C VAL A 330 -40.13 -28.54 22.16
N ARG A 331 -39.87 -27.48 21.38
CA ARG A 331 -39.89 -27.49 19.90
C ARG A 331 -38.63 -28.19 19.35
N THR A 332 -38.74 -28.85 18.21
CA THR A 332 -37.59 -29.43 17.49
C THR A 332 -36.54 -28.36 17.16
N GLY A 333 -35.26 -28.70 17.31
CA GLY A 333 -34.15 -27.76 17.33
C GLY A 333 -33.64 -27.55 18.75
N THR A 334 -32.95 -26.43 19.00
CA THR A 334 -32.41 -26.07 20.32
C THR A 334 -32.74 -24.63 20.68
N LYS A 335 -33.09 -24.38 21.95
CA LYS A 335 -33.25 -23.05 22.56
C LYS A 335 -32.30 -22.92 23.74
N ILE A 336 -31.41 -21.93 23.70
CA ILE A 336 -30.45 -21.61 24.76
C ILE A 336 -30.88 -20.29 25.41
N ILE A 337 -31.10 -20.31 26.72
CA ILE A 337 -31.44 -19.13 27.54
C ILE A 337 -30.23 -18.80 28.42
N ILE A 338 -29.79 -17.55 28.37
CA ILE A 338 -28.55 -17.09 28.97
C ILE A 338 -28.89 -15.97 29.97
N HIS A 339 -28.69 -16.27 31.26
CA HIS A 339 -28.91 -15.32 32.35
C HIS A 339 -27.63 -14.51 32.54
N LEU A 340 -27.63 -13.26 32.10
CA LEU A 340 -26.43 -12.44 31.99
C LEU A 340 -25.95 -11.95 33.36
N LYS A 341 -24.64 -12.01 33.55
CA LYS A 341 -23.91 -11.39 34.65
C LYS A 341 -24.23 -9.90 34.74
N SER A 342 -24.13 -9.33 35.94
CA SER A 342 -24.38 -7.91 36.20
C SER A 342 -23.51 -6.97 35.34
N ASP A 343 -22.27 -7.36 35.03
CA ASP A 343 -21.35 -6.62 34.15
C ASP A 343 -21.67 -6.79 32.65
N CYS A 344 -22.38 -7.86 32.26
CA CYS A 344 -22.64 -8.24 30.88
C CYS A 344 -24.05 -7.88 30.38
N ARG A 345 -24.82 -7.09 31.13
CA ARG A 345 -26.20 -6.70 30.80
C ARG A 345 -26.34 -5.91 29.48
N GLU A 346 -25.25 -5.42 28.89
CA GLU A 346 -25.27 -4.81 27.55
C GLU A 346 -25.86 -5.75 26.49
N PHE A 347 -25.68 -7.07 26.63
CA PHE A 347 -26.17 -8.07 25.68
C PHE A 347 -27.69 -8.37 25.81
N ALA A 348 -28.37 -7.74 26.76
CA ALA A 348 -29.84 -7.68 26.78
C ALA A 348 -30.41 -6.48 25.99
N SER A 349 -29.56 -5.67 25.34
CA SER A 349 -30.01 -4.57 24.47
C SER A 349 -30.16 -5.03 23.01
N GLU A 350 -31.35 -4.83 22.43
CA GLU A 350 -31.62 -5.09 21.00
C GLU A 350 -30.62 -4.37 20.07
N ALA A 351 -30.22 -3.15 20.41
CA ALA A 351 -29.24 -2.39 19.63
C ALA A 351 -27.87 -3.08 19.65
N ARG A 352 -27.38 -3.44 20.85
CA ARG A 352 -26.06 -4.07 21.00
C ARG A 352 -25.99 -5.43 20.33
N VAL A 353 -27.03 -6.25 20.46
CA VAL A 353 -27.11 -7.56 19.80
C VAL A 353 -27.19 -7.40 18.27
N ARG A 354 -27.94 -6.41 17.76
CA ARG A 354 -27.96 -6.08 16.32
C ARG A 354 -26.56 -5.73 15.80
N ASP A 355 -25.80 -4.93 16.52
CA ASP A 355 -24.45 -4.52 16.09
C ASP A 355 -23.51 -5.73 15.99
N VAL A 356 -23.52 -6.62 16.99
CA VAL A 356 -22.69 -7.84 17.02
C VAL A 356 -23.11 -8.83 15.92
N VAL A 357 -24.42 -9.03 15.70
CA VAL A 357 -24.94 -9.84 14.58
C VAL A 357 -24.51 -9.26 13.24
N THR A 358 -24.55 -7.94 13.08
CA THR A 358 -24.14 -7.25 11.85
C THR A 358 -22.63 -7.37 11.62
N LYS A 359 -21.83 -7.29 12.69
CA LYS A 359 -20.36 -7.45 12.65
C LYS A 359 -19.94 -8.85 12.21
N TYR A 360 -20.46 -9.92 12.82
CA TYR A 360 -19.94 -11.28 12.60
C TYR A 360 -20.79 -12.21 11.74
N SER A 361 -22.11 -12.02 11.73
CA SER A 361 -23.07 -13.07 11.36
C SER A 361 -24.06 -12.67 10.26
N ASN A 362 -23.94 -11.45 9.72
CA ASN A 362 -24.84 -10.89 8.70
C ASN A 362 -24.92 -11.73 7.40
N PHE A 363 -23.94 -12.58 7.14
CA PHE A 363 -23.80 -13.37 5.90
C PHE A 363 -24.08 -14.87 6.08
N ILE A 364 -24.57 -15.29 7.26
CA ILE A 364 -24.97 -16.66 7.54
C ILE A 364 -26.19 -17.06 6.68
N SER A 365 -26.19 -18.32 6.22
CA SER A 365 -27.07 -18.82 5.14
C SER A 365 -28.56 -18.90 5.47
N PHE A 366 -28.94 -18.87 6.75
CA PHE A 366 -30.31 -19.05 7.22
C PHE A 366 -30.92 -17.72 7.72
N PRO A 367 -32.22 -17.44 7.51
CA PRO A 367 -32.91 -16.29 8.10
C PRO A 367 -32.66 -16.14 9.61
N LEU A 368 -32.25 -14.94 10.02
CA LEU A 368 -31.93 -14.58 11.39
C LEU A 368 -32.81 -13.42 11.84
N TYR A 369 -33.63 -13.68 12.86
CA TYR A 369 -34.55 -12.72 13.47
C TYR A 369 -34.03 -12.27 14.84
N LEU A 370 -34.21 -10.99 15.17
CA LEU A 370 -34.03 -10.44 16.51
C LEU A 370 -35.34 -9.77 16.94
N ASN A 371 -35.92 -10.20 18.07
CA ASN A 371 -37.20 -9.72 18.57
C ASN A 371 -38.30 -9.73 17.48
N GLY A 372 -38.35 -10.80 16.68
CA GLY A 372 -39.28 -10.98 15.55
C GLY A 372 -38.93 -10.21 14.26
N ARG A 373 -37.85 -9.44 14.22
CA ARG A 373 -37.41 -8.66 13.04
C ARG A 373 -36.20 -9.30 12.36
N ARG A 374 -36.30 -9.63 11.07
CA ARG A 374 -35.17 -10.18 10.31
C ARG A 374 -34.03 -9.15 10.19
N ILE A 375 -32.80 -9.55 10.50
CA ILE A 375 -31.60 -8.70 10.39
C ILE A 375 -30.80 -9.02 9.12
N ASN A 376 -30.52 -10.29 8.83
CA ASN A 376 -29.64 -10.66 7.72
C ASN A 376 -30.34 -10.51 6.36
N THR A 377 -30.14 -9.34 5.76
CA THR A 377 -30.72 -8.93 4.47
C THR A 377 -29.69 -8.89 3.35
N LEU A 378 -28.39 -8.89 3.66
CA LEU A 378 -27.32 -8.86 2.65
C LEU A 378 -26.88 -10.26 2.24
N GLN A 379 -26.55 -10.41 0.95
CA GLN A 379 -26.01 -11.65 0.38
C GLN A 379 -24.48 -11.63 0.42
N ALA A 380 -23.87 -12.81 0.60
CA ALA A 380 -22.42 -13.01 0.55
C ALA A 380 -21.91 -12.99 -0.90
N ILE A 381 -22.01 -11.83 -1.58
CA ILE A 381 -21.83 -11.74 -3.04
C ILE A 381 -20.44 -12.19 -3.54
N TRP A 382 -19.42 -12.20 -2.68
CA TRP A 382 -18.09 -12.73 -3.02
C TRP A 382 -18.10 -14.24 -3.34
N MET A 383 -19.06 -14.99 -2.79
CA MET A 383 -19.25 -16.42 -3.04
C MET A 383 -20.05 -16.69 -4.34
N MET A 384 -20.88 -15.73 -4.78
CA MET A 384 -21.76 -15.85 -5.97
C MET A 384 -20.96 -15.80 -7.27
N GLU A 385 -21.60 -16.07 -8.42
CA GLU A 385 -20.91 -15.96 -9.71
C GLU A 385 -20.81 -14.50 -10.18
N PRO A 386 -19.63 -14.02 -10.64
CA PRO A 386 -19.44 -12.63 -11.05
C PRO A 386 -20.33 -12.16 -12.22
N LYS A 387 -20.99 -13.08 -12.92
CA LYS A 387 -21.91 -12.82 -14.04
C LYS A 387 -23.36 -12.61 -13.59
N GLU A 388 -23.70 -13.00 -12.36
CA GLU A 388 -25.04 -12.87 -11.78
C GLU A 388 -25.22 -11.52 -11.05
N LEU A 389 -24.12 -10.82 -10.80
CA LEU A 389 -24.09 -9.56 -10.07
C LEU A 389 -24.16 -8.37 -11.02
N ASN A 390 -25.01 -7.39 -10.69
CA ASN A 390 -25.07 -6.10 -11.36
C ASN A 390 -24.30 -5.02 -10.60
N GLU A 391 -24.06 -3.88 -11.26
CA GLU A 391 -23.30 -2.75 -10.69
C GLU A 391 -23.92 -2.19 -9.40
N LEU A 392 -25.26 -2.20 -9.28
CA LEU A 392 -25.97 -1.68 -8.11
C LEU A 392 -25.81 -2.60 -6.88
N GLN A 393 -25.76 -3.92 -7.05
CA GLN A 393 -25.39 -4.85 -5.99
C GLN A 393 -23.94 -4.60 -5.51
N HIS A 394 -23.02 -4.35 -6.44
CA HIS A 394 -21.65 -3.97 -6.11
C HIS A 394 -21.57 -2.61 -5.41
N GLU A 395 -22.34 -1.59 -5.81
CA GLU A 395 -22.41 -0.32 -5.08
C GLU A 395 -22.94 -0.49 -3.65
N GLN A 396 -24.05 -1.20 -3.47
CA GLN A 396 -24.66 -1.43 -2.15
C GLN A 396 -23.70 -2.18 -1.22
N PHE A 397 -23.05 -3.24 -1.73
CA PHE A 397 -22.07 -4.00 -0.95
C PHE A 397 -20.78 -3.20 -0.68
N TYR A 398 -20.32 -2.39 -1.64
CA TYR A 398 -19.20 -1.45 -1.44
C TYR A 398 -19.50 -0.47 -0.30
N ARG A 399 -20.67 0.21 -0.33
CA ARG A 399 -21.08 1.16 0.71
C ARG A 399 -21.13 0.50 2.09
N TYR A 400 -21.64 -0.72 2.18
CA TYR A 400 -21.63 -1.53 3.41
C TYR A 400 -20.20 -1.84 3.89
N ILE A 401 -19.37 -2.49 3.07
CA ILE A 401 -18.06 -3.01 3.51
C ILE A 401 -17.01 -1.91 3.73
N ALA A 402 -17.12 -0.80 3.00
CA ALA A 402 -16.24 0.36 3.12
C ALA A 402 -16.73 1.41 4.13
N GLN A 403 -17.97 1.28 4.65
CA GLN A 403 -18.68 2.31 5.41
C GLN A 403 -18.71 3.67 4.67
N ALA A 404 -18.91 3.61 3.35
CA ALA A 404 -18.75 4.72 2.43
C ALA A 404 -20.10 5.19 1.83
N TYR A 405 -20.14 6.44 1.36
CA TYR A 405 -21.32 7.03 0.71
C TYR A 405 -21.22 7.06 -0.83
N ASP A 406 -20.01 6.98 -1.38
CA ASP A 406 -19.75 7.06 -2.82
C ASP A 406 -19.99 5.70 -3.52
N LYS A 407 -19.30 5.43 -4.63
CA LYS A 407 -19.38 4.18 -5.39
C LYS A 407 -17.97 3.74 -5.80
N PRO A 408 -17.74 2.47 -6.19
CA PRO A 408 -16.42 2.05 -6.64
C PRO A 408 -16.14 2.50 -8.08
N ARG A 409 -15.01 3.16 -8.35
CA ARG A 409 -14.55 3.42 -9.73
C ARG A 409 -14.08 2.15 -10.43
N TYR A 410 -13.58 1.18 -9.66
CA TYR A 410 -13.16 -0.14 -10.12
C TYR A 410 -13.61 -1.23 -9.15
N THR A 411 -14.04 -2.35 -9.72
CA THR A 411 -14.43 -3.58 -9.02
C THR A 411 -13.63 -4.75 -9.59
N LEU A 412 -13.02 -5.56 -8.71
CA LEU A 412 -12.42 -6.85 -9.03
C LEU A 412 -13.08 -7.92 -8.15
N HIS A 413 -13.97 -8.71 -8.74
CA HIS A 413 -14.39 -9.99 -8.16
C HIS A 413 -13.40 -11.06 -8.61
N TYR A 414 -12.81 -11.78 -7.66
CA TYR A 414 -11.82 -12.82 -7.90
C TYR A 414 -12.21 -14.12 -7.17
N LYS A 415 -12.21 -15.22 -7.92
CA LYS A 415 -12.44 -16.58 -7.43
C LYS A 415 -11.33 -17.46 -8.00
N THR A 416 -10.70 -18.28 -7.17
CA THR A 416 -9.79 -19.35 -7.60
C THR A 416 -9.74 -20.44 -6.53
N ASP A 417 -9.41 -21.66 -6.95
CA ASP A 417 -9.20 -22.81 -6.05
C ASP A 417 -7.74 -23.31 -6.06
N ALA A 418 -6.87 -22.61 -6.80
CA ALA A 418 -5.43 -22.81 -6.81
C ALA A 418 -4.69 -21.46 -6.93
N PRO A 419 -3.50 -21.30 -6.31
CA PRO A 419 -2.80 -22.26 -5.44
C PRO A 419 -3.33 -22.25 -3.98
N LEU A 420 -4.44 -21.54 -3.74
CA LEU A 420 -5.26 -21.53 -2.52
C LEU A 420 -6.73 -21.33 -2.95
N ASN A 421 -7.69 -21.79 -2.14
CA ASN A 421 -9.09 -21.38 -2.23
C ASN A 421 -9.22 -19.90 -1.83
N ILE A 422 -9.68 -19.06 -2.76
CA ILE A 422 -9.90 -17.62 -2.58
C ILE A 422 -11.26 -17.26 -3.17
N ARG A 423 -12.04 -16.49 -2.41
CA ARG A 423 -13.30 -15.86 -2.84
C ARG A 423 -13.27 -14.41 -2.34
N SER A 424 -13.00 -13.45 -3.23
CA SER A 424 -12.77 -12.06 -2.82
C SER A 424 -13.39 -11.03 -3.77
N ILE A 425 -13.74 -9.87 -3.22
CA ILE A 425 -14.09 -8.68 -4.01
C ILE A 425 -13.30 -7.49 -3.49
N PHE A 426 -12.63 -6.80 -4.40
CA PHE A 426 -11.86 -5.60 -4.14
C PHE A 426 -12.46 -4.40 -4.89
N TYR A 427 -12.44 -3.25 -4.25
CA TYR A 427 -12.97 -1.99 -4.74
C TYR A 427 -11.94 -0.87 -4.61
N VAL A 428 -11.88 0.00 -5.62
CA VAL A 428 -11.24 1.32 -5.51
C VAL A 428 -12.35 2.37 -5.43
N PRO A 429 -12.39 3.24 -4.39
CA PRO A 429 -13.35 4.33 -4.29
C PRO A 429 -13.37 5.26 -5.51
N GLU A 430 -14.51 5.90 -5.79
CA GLU A 430 -14.57 7.02 -6.74
C GLU A 430 -14.01 8.30 -6.10
N THR A 431 -14.16 8.47 -4.79
CA THR A 431 -13.61 9.61 -4.04
C THR A 431 -12.08 9.55 -3.94
N LYS A 432 -11.40 10.67 -4.21
CA LYS A 432 -9.94 10.80 -4.02
C LYS A 432 -9.54 10.51 -2.57
N PRO A 433 -8.40 9.84 -2.30
CA PRO A 433 -7.95 9.55 -0.94
C PRO A 433 -7.61 10.84 -0.18
N SER A 434 -8.10 10.96 1.06
CA SER A 434 -7.74 12.08 1.94
C SER A 434 -6.29 11.96 2.39
N MET A 435 -5.47 13.01 2.17
CA MET A 435 -4.06 13.03 2.60
C MET A 435 -3.90 12.85 4.11
N PHE A 436 -4.89 13.25 4.91
CA PHE A 436 -4.93 13.01 6.36
C PHE A 436 -5.06 11.51 6.70
N ASP A 437 -5.91 10.78 5.96
CA ASP A 437 -6.09 9.34 6.16
C ASP A 437 -4.89 8.54 5.63
N VAL A 438 -4.23 9.05 4.57
CA VAL A 438 -2.94 8.53 4.08
C VAL A 438 -1.85 8.67 5.16
N SER A 439 -1.74 9.85 5.79
CA SER A 439 -0.71 10.13 6.81
C SER A 439 -0.96 9.44 8.15
N ARG A 440 -2.20 9.08 8.47
CA ARG A 440 -2.55 8.34 9.70
C ARG A 440 -2.23 6.85 9.66
N GLU A 441 -1.72 6.35 8.54
CA GLU A 441 -1.46 4.92 8.30
C GLU A 441 -2.63 4.01 8.72
N LEU A 442 -3.86 4.42 8.40
CA LEU A 442 -5.03 3.59 8.64
C LEU A 442 -4.82 2.24 7.95
N GLY A 443 -4.77 1.17 8.76
CA GLY A 443 -4.44 -0.18 8.31
C GLY A 443 -5.44 -0.77 7.32
N SER A 444 -5.16 -1.99 6.85
CA SER A 444 -5.95 -2.69 5.83
C SER A 444 -7.45 -2.53 6.01
N SER A 445 -8.11 -2.11 4.93
CA SER A 445 -9.56 -1.96 4.82
C SER A 445 -10.22 -3.10 4.05
N VAL A 446 -9.58 -4.27 4.08
CA VAL A 446 -10.16 -5.53 3.62
C VAL A 446 -10.55 -6.35 4.85
N ALA A 447 -11.82 -6.70 4.92
CA ALA A 447 -12.33 -7.63 5.93
C ALA A 447 -12.00 -9.07 5.52
N LEU A 448 -11.61 -9.89 6.48
CA LEU A 448 -11.29 -11.30 6.30
C LEU A 448 -12.37 -12.18 6.93
N TYR A 449 -12.89 -13.08 6.11
CA TYR A 449 -13.90 -14.07 6.47
C TYR A 449 -13.31 -15.48 6.30
N SER A 450 -13.93 -16.45 6.94
CA SER A 450 -13.84 -17.85 6.56
C SER A 450 -15.23 -18.47 6.69
N ARG A 451 -15.69 -19.18 5.65
CA ARG A 451 -17.02 -19.81 5.61
C ARG A 451 -18.17 -18.82 5.91
N LYS A 452 -18.07 -17.61 5.37
CA LYS A 452 -18.99 -16.47 5.61
C LYS A 452 -19.06 -15.91 7.04
N VAL A 453 -18.23 -16.37 7.97
CA VAL A 453 -18.09 -15.78 9.32
C VAL A 453 -16.92 -14.81 9.34
N LEU A 454 -17.10 -13.62 9.92
CA LEU A 454 -16.02 -12.63 10.04
C LEU A 454 -14.94 -13.12 11.02
N ILE A 455 -13.69 -13.11 10.57
CA ILE A 455 -12.49 -13.38 11.39
C ILE A 455 -11.86 -12.05 11.83
N GLN A 456 -11.66 -11.10 10.91
CA GLN A 456 -11.09 -9.79 11.19
C GLN A 456 -11.72 -8.68 10.34
N THR A 457 -12.12 -7.57 10.97
CA THR A 457 -12.67 -6.38 10.28
C THR A 457 -11.65 -5.68 9.38
N LYS A 458 -10.36 -5.73 9.74
CA LYS A 458 -9.25 -4.99 9.14
C LYS A 458 -8.00 -5.86 9.10
N ALA A 459 -7.96 -6.81 8.17
CA ALA A 459 -6.92 -7.83 8.12
C ALA A 459 -5.62 -7.25 7.51
N ALA A 460 -4.73 -6.76 8.39
CA ALA A 460 -3.52 -6.01 8.03
C ALA A 460 -2.60 -6.76 7.08
N ASP A 461 -2.40 -8.06 7.32
CA ASP A 461 -1.40 -8.89 6.62
C ASP A 461 -1.86 -9.45 5.26
N ILE A 462 -3.15 -9.31 4.90
CA ILE A 462 -3.75 -9.91 3.69
C ILE A 462 -3.41 -9.14 2.41
N LEU A 463 -3.04 -7.85 2.53
CA LEU A 463 -2.55 -7.03 1.42
C LEU A 463 -1.26 -6.32 1.84
N PRO A 464 -0.31 -6.05 0.91
CA PRO A 464 0.84 -5.20 1.20
C PRO A 464 0.37 -3.78 1.58
N LYS A 465 1.12 -3.10 2.45
CA LYS A 465 0.78 -1.75 2.98
C LYS A 465 0.45 -0.72 1.89
N TRP A 466 1.08 -0.82 0.71
CA TRP A 466 0.81 0.08 -0.41
C TRP A 466 -0.59 -0.11 -1.03
N LEU A 467 -1.21 -1.29 -0.91
CA LEU A 467 -2.58 -1.55 -1.39
C LEU A 467 -3.69 -1.17 -0.37
N ARG A 468 -3.36 -0.50 0.75
CA ARG A 468 -4.33 -0.12 1.81
C ARG A 468 -5.46 0.83 1.37
N PHE A 469 -5.39 1.39 0.17
CA PHE A 469 -6.49 2.16 -0.42
C PHE A 469 -7.67 1.30 -0.89
N ILE A 470 -7.45 -0.02 -1.05
CA ILE A 470 -8.47 -0.96 -1.51
C ILE A 470 -9.44 -1.31 -0.39
N ARG A 471 -10.73 -1.16 -0.67
CA ARG A 471 -11.82 -1.59 0.22
C ARG A 471 -12.33 -2.95 -0.26
N GLY A 472 -12.78 -3.83 0.62
CA GLY A 472 -13.37 -5.09 0.17
C GLY A 472 -13.37 -6.24 1.17
N VAL A 473 -13.45 -7.44 0.63
CA VAL A 473 -13.59 -8.70 1.37
C VAL A 473 -12.72 -9.80 0.77
N VAL A 474 -12.11 -10.61 1.63
CA VAL A 474 -11.49 -11.90 1.28
C VAL A 474 -12.10 -12.99 2.15
N ASP A 475 -12.49 -14.09 1.54
CA ASP A 475 -12.89 -15.34 2.19
C ASP A 475 -12.02 -16.47 1.61
N SER A 476 -11.63 -17.40 2.46
CA SER A 476 -10.73 -18.51 2.14
C SER A 476 -10.95 -19.64 3.14
N GLU A 477 -11.21 -20.84 2.63
CA GLU A 477 -11.36 -22.04 3.44
C GLU A 477 -10.02 -22.67 3.86
N ASP A 478 -8.92 -22.27 3.22
CA ASP A 478 -7.56 -22.79 3.46
C ASP A 478 -6.85 -22.14 4.66
N ILE A 479 -7.40 -21.06 5.24
CA ILE A 479 -6.76 -20.33 6.34
C ILE A 479 -7.03 -21.06 7.68
N PRO A 480 -5.99 -21.59 8.37
CA PRO A 480 -6.17 -22.18 9.68
C PRO A 480 -6.49 -21.09 10.72
N LEU A 481 -7.67 -21.23 11.33
CA LEU A 481 -8.15 -20.34 12.39
C LEU A 481 -7.60 -20.79 13.75
N ASN A 482 -7.22 -19.84 14.60
CA ASN A 482 -6.94 -20.15 16.00
C ASN A 482 -8.22 -20.56 16.76
N LEU A 483 -8.05 -21.11 17.96
CA LEU A 483 -9.15 -21.60 18.80
C LEU A 483 -10.19 -20.50 19.15
N SER A 484 -9.79 -19.22 19.19
CA SER A 484 -10.71 -18.08 19.40
C SER A 484 -11.35 -17.51 18.12
N ARG A 485 -10.88 -17.93 16.94
CA ARG A 485 -11.34 -17.49 15.60
C ARG A 485 -11.19 -15.97 15.37
N GLU A 486 -10.09 -15.42 15.87
CA GLU A 486 -9.75 -13.99 15.81
C GLU A 486 -8.33 -13.75 15.26
N LEU A 487 -7.42 -14.74 15.39
CA LEU A 487 -6.02 -14.65 15.03
C LEU A 487 -5.64 -15.67 13.96
N LEU A 488 -4.76 -15.24 13.04
CA LEU A 488 -4.26 -16.04 11.93
C LEU A 488 -3.02 -16.82 12.38
N GLN A 489 -3.04 -18.14 12.26
CA GLN A 489 -1.96 -18.99 12.79
C GLN A 489 -0.76 -19.06 11.85
N GLU A 490 -0.99 -19.29 10.55
CA GLU A 490 0.08 -19.57 9.60
C GLU A 490 0.52 -18.34 8.80
N SER A 491 1.54 -17.64 9.30
CA SER A 491 2.17 -16.51 8.59
C SER A 491 2.69 -16.87 7.19
N ALA A 492 3.01 -18.14 6.92
CA ALA A 492 3.43 -18.61 5.60
C ALA A 492 2.28 -18.62 4.57
N LEU A 493 1.11 -19.17 4.94
CA LEU A 493 -0.08 -19.16 4.08
C LEU A 493 -0.61 -17.73 3.87
N ILE A 494 -0.57 -16.88 4.91
CA ILE A 494 -0.98 -15.47 4.79
C ILE A 494 -0.05 -14.69 3.84
N ARG A 495 1.27 -14.93 3.87
CA ARG A 495 2.21 -14.37 2.87
C ARG A 495 1.85 -14.85 1.46
N LYS A 496 1.75 -16.17 1.25
CA LYS A 496 1.37 -16.76 -0.06
C LYS A 496 0.05 -16.19 -0.60
N LEU A 497 -0.96 -16.00 0.26
CA LEU A 497 -2.24 -15.37 -0.08
C LEU A 497 -2.04 -13.91 -0.49
N ARG A 498 -1.35 -13.11 0.33
CA ARG A 498 -1.04 -11.70 0.04
C ARG A 498 -0.32 -11.54 -1.30
N ASP A 499 0.66 -12.38 -1.58
CA ASP A 499 1.50 -12.28 -2.76
C ASP A 499 0.68 -12.64 -4.04
N VAL A 500 -0.19 -13.66 -3.97
CA VAL A 500 -1.18 -13.99 -5.02
C VAL A 500 -2.17 -12.85 -5.24
N LEU A 501 -2.69 -12.25 -4.17
CA LEU A 501 -3.61 -11.11 -4.26
C LEU A 501 -2.95 -9.87 -4.85
N GLN A 502 -1.71 -9.57 -4.45
CA GLN A 502 -0.92 -8.46 -5.00
C GLN A 502 -0.67 -8.66 -6.51
N GLN A 503 -0.20 -9.84 -6.93
CA GLN A 503 -0.01 -10.15 -8.36
C GLN A 503 -1.34 -10.04 -9.15
N ARG A 504 -2.44 -10.54 -8.58
CA ARG A 504 -3.77 -10.46 -9.22
C ARG A 504 -4.26 -9.03 -9.38
N LEU A 505 -4.01 -8.17 -8.39
CA LEU A 505 -4.38 -6.75 -8.38
C LEU A 505 -3.51 -5.92 -9.33
N ILE A 506 -2.19 -6.12 -9.33
CA ILE A 506 -1.27 -5.51 -10.32
C ILE A 506 -1.74 -5.87 -11.74
N LYS A 507 -2.00 -7.16 -12.01
CA LYS A 507 -2.52 -7.61 -13.31
C LYS A 507 -3.86 -6.95 -13.66
N PHE A 508 -4.79 -6.86 -12.71
CA PHE A 508 -6.06 -6.16 -12.92
C PHE A 508 -5.86 -4.69 -13.31
N PHE A 509 -4.99 -3.95 -12.63
CA PHE A 509 -4.72 -2.55 -12.96
C PHE A 509 -4.02 -2.38 -14.33
N ILE A 510 -3.10 -3.29 -14.70
CA ILE A 510 -2.54 -3.37 -16.06
C ILE A 510 -3.66 -3.60 -17.09
N ASP A 511 -4.56 -4.55 -16.84
CA ASP A 511 -5.70 -4.85 -17.71
C ASP A 511 -6.67 -3.65 -17.83
N GLN A 512 -6.93 -2.90 -16.74
CA GLN A 512 -7.73 -1.66 -16.81
C GLN A 512 -7.04 -0.59 -17.67
N SER A 513 -5.73 -0.40 -17.51
CA SER A 513 -4.97 0.61 -18.27
C SER A 513 -4.97 0.39 -19.78
N LYS A 514 -5.23 -0.85 -20.23
CA LYS A 514 -5.37 -1.22 -21.64
C LYS A 514 -6.81 -1.13 -22.16
N LYS A 515 -7.81 -1.23 -21.27
CA LYS A 515 -9.24 -1.14 -21.61
C LYS A 515 -9.73 0.29 -21.68
N ASP A 516 -9.29 1.12 -20.75
CA ASP A 516 -9.72 2.51 -20.59
C ASP A 516 -8.54 3.36 -20.06
N PRO A 517 -7.68 3.84 -20.97
CA PRO A 517 -6.51 4.63 -20.60
C PRO A 517 -6.85 5.96 -19.90
N GLU A 518 -7.97 6.60 -20.25
CA GLU A 518 -8.38 7.88 -19.65
C GLU A 518 -8.87 7.72 -18.21
N LYS A 519 -9.68 6.70 -17.93
CA LYS A 519 -10.08 6.35 -16.56
C LYS A 519 -8.90 5.86 -15.75
N TYR A 520 -7.96 5.14 -16.38
CA TYR A 520 -6.71 4.76 -15.71
C TYR A 520 -5.83 5.97 -15.40
N ALA A 521 -5.73 6.97 -16.27
CA ALA A 521 -4.99 8.20 -16.00
C ALA A 521 -5.55 8.94 -14.76
N LYS A 522 -6.87 9.06 -14.65
CA LYS A 522 -7.55 9.64 -13.46
C LYS A 522 -7.34 8.80 -12.19
N PHE A 523 -7.28 7.47 -12.31
CA PHE A 523 -6.88 6.61 -11.19
C PHE A 523 -5.39 6.75 -10.83
N PHE A 524 -4.51 6.95 -11.81
CA PHE A 524 -3.09 7.17 -11.59
C PHE A 524 -2.84 8.53 -10.90
N GLU A 525 -3.49 9.61 -11.35
CA GLU A 525 -3.51 10.91 -10.66
C GLU A 525 -3.85 10.74 -9.16
N ASP A 526 -4.90 9.99 -8.85
CA ASP A 526 -5.43 9.88 -7.49
C ASP A 526 -4.70 8.89 -6.57
N TYR A 527 -4.08 7.83 -7.11
CA TYR A 527 -3.52 6.72 -6.33
C TYR A 527 -2.06 6.38 -6.65
N SER A 528 -1.38 7.08 -7.56
CA SER A 528 0.03 6.81 -7.90
C SER A 528 0.99 6.97 -6.72
N LEU A 529 0.66 7.82 -5.73
CA LEU A 529 1.40 7.94 -4.47
C LEU A 529 1.61 6.56 -3.79
N PHE A 530 0.58 5.70 -3.79
CA PHE A 530 0.67 4.36 -3.23
C PHE A 530 1.62 3.46 -4.03
N MET A 531 1.60 3.55 -5.37
CA MET A 531 2.51 2.78 -6.23
C MET A 531 3.97 3.18 -5.97
N ARG A 532 4.23 4.48 -5.79
CA ARG A 532 5.55 5.02 -5.41
C ARG A 532 5.98 4.54 -4.03
N GLU A 533 5.09 4.61 -3.03
CA GLU A 533 5.34 4.07 -1.68
C GLU A 533 5.73 2.59 -1.73
N GLY A 534 4.99 1.77 -2.50
CA GLY A 534 5.31 0.36 -2.72
C GLY A 534 6.72 0.16 -3.27
N ILE A 535 7.09 0.84 -4.36
CA ILE A 535 8.42 0.72 -4.99
C ILE A 535 9.55 1.19 -4.07
N VAL A 536 9.33 2.24 -3.27
CA VAL A 536 10.32 2.76 -2.31
C VAL A 536 10.49 1.81 -1.12
N THR A 537 9.40 1.27 -0.57
CA THR A 537 9.42 0.47 0.67
C THR A 537 9.68 -1.03 0.47
N THR A 538 9.33 -1.59 -0.69
CA THR A 538 9.65 -2.99 -1.04
C THR A 538 11.16 -3.18 -1.22
N THR A 539 11.68 -4.32 -0.78
CA THR A 539 13.09 -4.71 -0.92
C THR A 539 13.38 -5.51 -2.19
N GLU A 540 12.42 -6.30 -2.63
CA GLU A 540 12.52 -7.30 -3.68
C GLU A 540 12.43 -6.65 -5.07
N GLN A 541 13.51 -6.73 -5.86
CA GLN A 541 13.61 -6.07 -7.17
C GLN A 541 12.47 -6.46 -8.13
N GLU A 542 12.16 -7.76 -8.22
CA GLU A 542 11.07 -8.26 -9.07
C GLU A 542 9.72 -7.64 -8.70
N VAL A 543 9.46 -7.47 -7.39
CA VAL A 543 8.22 -6.88 -6.88
C VAL A 543 8.17 -5.37 -7.14
N LYS A 544 9.31 -4.66 -7.04
CA LYS A 544 9.41 -3.25 -7.48
C LYS A 544 9.05 -3.13 -8.97
N GLU A 545 9.58 -4.00 -9.81
CA GLU A 545 9.34 -3.98 -11.26
C GLU A 545 7.89 -4.35 -11.63
N GLU A 546 7.24 -5.30 -10.93
CA GLU A 546 5.81 -5.56 -11.11
C GLU A 546 4.94 -4.34 -10.75
N ILE A 547 5.24 -3.62 -9.66
CA ILE A 547 4.53 -2.38 -9.31
C ILE A 547 4.85 -1.26 -10.32
N ALA A 548 6.09 -1.20 -10.82
CA ALA A 548 6.52 -0.17 -11.78
C ALA A 548 5.78 -0.23 -13.13
N LYS A 549 5.22 -1.39 -13.52
CA LYS A 549 4.32 -1.53 -14.69
C LYS A 549 3.03 -0.71 -14.57
N LEU A 550 2.67 -0.26 -13.36
CA LEU A 550 1.52 0.62 -13.11
C LEU A 550 1.84 2.10 -13.33
N LEU A 551 3.12 2.49 -13.32
CA LEU A 551 3.57 3.88 -13.47
C LEU A 551 3.32 4.41 -14.89
N ARG A 552 2.91 5.67 -15.00
CA ARG A 552 2.68 6.36 -16.27
C ARG A 552 3.47 7.66 -16.32
N TYR A 553 4.08 7.91 -17.46
CA TYR A 553 4.97 9.03 -17.76
C TYR A 553 4.65 9.58 -19.15
N GLU A 554 4.99 10.82 -19.41
CA GLU A 554 5.10 11.28 -20.80
C GLU A 554 6.46 10.85 -21.39
N SER A 555 6.62 11.00 -22.69
CA SER A 555 7.86 10.68 -23.40
C SER A 555 8.21 11.75 -24.42
N SER A 556 9.51 12.00 -24.59
CA SER A 556 10.04 12.86 -25.63
C SER A 556 9.78 12.34 -27.05
N ALA A 557 9.51 11.04 -27.21
CA ALA A 557 9.15 10.42 -28.49
C ALA A 557 7.63 10.45 -28.77
N LEU A 558 6.83 11.03 -27.87
CA LEU A 558 5.37 11.10 -27.96
C LEU A 558 4.86 12.55 -27.87
N PRO A 559 3.68 12.85 -28.44
CA PRO A 559 2.98 14.12 -28.24
C PRO A 559 2.77 14.49 -26.77
N ALA A 560 2.70 15.80 -26.49
CA ALA A 560 2.34 16.31 -25.18
C ALA A 560 0.99 15.76 -24.69
N GLY A 561 0.92 15.38 -23.41
CA GLY A 561 -0.23 14.74 -22.78
C GLY A 561 -0.38 13.24 -23.07
N GLN A 562 0.40 12.64 -23.98
CA GLN A 562 0.32 11.20 -24.25
C GLN A 562 1.15 10.39 -23.25
N LEU A 563 0.46 9.70 -22.35
CA LEU A 563 1.07 8.82 -21.35
C LEU A 563 1.53 7.48 -21.95
N ALA A 564 2.65 6.98 -21.42
CA ALA A 564 3.27 5.68 -21.68
C ALA A 564 3.75 5.04 -20.38
N SER A 565 4.02 3.74 -20.40
CA SER A 565 4.65 2.99 -19.30
C SER A 565 6.13 2.67 -19.59
N LEU A 566 6.85 2.21 -18.56
CA LEU A 566 8.20 1.68 -18.68
C LEU A 566 8.29 0.50 -19.69
N SER A 567 7.23 -0.31 -19.80
CA SER A 567 7.15 -1.38 -20.80
C SER A 567 6.98 -0.85 -22.23
N ASP A 568 6.31 0.28 -22.41
CA ASP A 568 6.13 0.90 -23.72
C ASP A 568 7.43 1.56 -24.20
N TYR A 569 8.18 2.21 -23.29
CA TYR A 569 9.55 2.67 -23.56
C TYR A 569 10.44 1.49 -23.93
N ALA A 570 10.44 0.42 -23.11
CA ALA A 570 11.28 -0.76 -23.32
C ALA A 570 11.01 -1.49 -24.66
N SER A 571 9.79 -1.35 -25.22
CA SER A 571 9.46 -1.89 -26.56
C SER A 571 9.86 -1.00 -27.74
N ARG A 572 10.16 0.29 -27.50
CA ARG A 572 10.71 1.23 -28.49
C ARG A 572 12.24 1.31 -28.49
N MET A 573 12.90 0.75 -27.47
CA MET A 573 14.36 0.74 -27.35
C MET A 573 15.04 0.06 -28.54
N GLN A 574 16.01 0.77 -29.14
CA GLN A 574 16.79 0.24 -30.26
C GLN A 574 17.72 -0.89 -29.82
N ALA A 575 17.95 -1.86 -30.71
CA ALA A 575 18.81 -3.00 -30.44
C ALA A 575 20.23 -2.55 -30.03
N GLY A 576 20.71 -3.09 -28.90
CA GLY A 576 22.00 -2.72 -28.31
C GLY A 576 21.93 -1.66 -27.20
N THR A 577 20.85 -0.87 -27.11
CA THR A 577 20.63 0.05 -25.98
C THR A 577 20.34 -0.72 -24.69
N ARG A 578 20.77 -0.19 -23.53
CA ARG A 578 20.71 -0.86 -22.22
C ARG A 578 20.16 0.00 -21.07
N ASN A 579 19.81 1.25 -21.36
CA ASN A 579 19.43 2.24 -20.36
C ASN A 579 18.03 2.79 -20.67
N ILE A 580 17.26 3.08 -19.63
CA ILE A 580 16.01 3.85 -19.69
C ILE A 580 16.33 5.24 -19.15
N TYR A 581 16.21 6.25 -20.00
CA TYR A 581 16.53 7.62 -19.66
C TYR A 581 15.29 8.38 -19.18
N TYR A 582 15.44 9.16 -18.12
CA TYR A 582 14.35 9.97 -17.56
C TYR A 582 14.81 11.37 -17.15
N LEU A 583 13.88 12.32 -17.19
CA LEU A 583 14.06 13.68 -16.73
C LEU A 583 12.87 14.08 -15.86
N CYS A 584 13.15 14.58 -14.66
CA CYS A 584 12.15 15.06 -13.71
C CYS A 584 12.03 16.58 -13.82
N ALA A 585 10.85 17.09 -14.16
CA ALA A 585 10.58 18.53 -14.29
C ALA A 585 9.12 18.83 -13.90
N PRO A 586 8.74 20.04 -13.44
CA PRO A 586 7.37 20.28 -12.97
C PRO A 586 6.27 20.21 -14.04
N THR A 587 6.61 20.32 -15.34
CA THR A 587 5.65 20.25 -16.46
C THR A 587 6.31 19.75 -17.75
N ARG A 588 5.49 19.30 -18.72
CA ARG A 588 5.92 18.98 -20.09
C ARG A 588 6.74 20.09 -20.75
N HIS A 589 6.27 21.34 -20.63
CA HIS A 589 6.97 22.50 -21.20
C HIS A 589 8.39 22.66 -20.63
N LEU A 590 8.55 22.55 -19.31
CA LEU A 590 9.84 22.65 -18.64
C LEU A 590 10.77 21.46 -18.94
N ALA A 591 10.23 20.28 -19.25
CA ALA A 591 11.01 19.15 -19.73
C ALA A 591 11.51 19.36 -21.18
N GLU A 592 10.65 19.77 -22.11
CA GLU A 592 11.00 19.97 -23.53
C GLU A 592 12.01 21.11 -23.76
N HIS A 593 12.01 22.09 -22.87
CA HIS A 593 12.88 23.27 -22.86
C HIS A 593 13.91 23.21 -21.71
N SER A 594 14.20 22.02 -21.17
CA SER A 594 15.24 21.85 -20.16
C SER A 594 16.65 21.92 -20.79
N PRO A 595 17.64 22.60 -20.17
CA PRO A 595 19.04 22.53 -20.63
C PRO A 595 19.56 21.09 -20.68
N TYR A 596 19.11 20.26 -19.74
CA TYR A 596 19.45 18.84 -19.69
C TYR A 596 18.87 18.07 -20.89
N TYR A 597 17.66 18.43 -21.35
CA TYR A 597 17.07 17.78 -22.52
C TYR A 597 17.64 18.28 -23.85
N GLU A 598 18.07 19.55 -23.96
CA GLU A 598 18.90 20.00 -25.10
C GLU A 598 20.12 19.09 -25.29
N ALA A 599 20.83 18.81 -24.19
CA ALA A 599 21.99 17.94 -24.14
C ALA A 599 21.71 16.45 -24.44
N MET A 600 20.44 16.05 -24.58
CA MET A 600 20.01 14.70 -25.00
C MET A 600 19.41 14.64 -26.40
N LYS A 601 18.85 15.75 -26.94
CA LYS A 601 18.39 15.82 -28.34
C LYS A 601 19.51 15.42 -29.30
N GLN A 602 20.74 15.82 -29.00
CA GLN A 602 21.97 15.45 -29.73
C GLN A 602 22.22 13.92 -29.79
N LYS A 603 21.74 13.12 -28.83
CA LYS A 603 21.90 11.65 -28.78
C LYS A 603 20.77 10.87 -29.46
N ASN A 604 19.74 11.53 -30.00
CA ASN A 604 18.55 10.89 -30.60
C ASN A 604 17.97 9.73 -29.75
N THR A 605 17.93 9.91 -28.43
CA THR A 605 17.50 8.89 -27.47
C THR A 605 16.18 9.29 -26.83
N GLU A 606 15.27 8.33 -26.64
CA GLU A 606 13.99 8.59 -25.94
C GLU A 606 14.25 8.94 -24.48
N VAL A 607 13.54 9.94 -23.95
CA VAL A 607 13.58 10.36 -22.54
C VAL A 607 12.17 10.34 -21.98
N LEU A 608 11.97 9.65 -20.85
CA LEU A 608 10.73 9.73 -20.07
C LEU A 608 10.65 11.05 -19.33
N PHE A 609 9.50 11.70 -19.40
CA PHE A 609 9.23 12.94 -18.68
C PHE A 609 8.36 12.66 -17.46
N CYS A 610 8.91 12.98 -16.29
CA CYS A 610 8.34 12.67 -14.98
C CYS A 610 7.98 13.98 -14.26
N TYR A 611 6.73 14.08 -13.77
CA TYR A 611 6.17 15.35 -13.27
C TYR A 611 5.82 15.32 -11.79
N GLU A 612 5.63 14.14 -11.19
CA GLU A 612 5.23 14.04 -9.78
C GLU A 612 6.44 14.20 -8.86
N GLN A 613 6.24 14.90 -7.74
CA GLN A 613 7.31 15.29 -6.81
C GLN A 613 8.20 14.11 -6.35
N PHE A 614 7.63 12.90 -6.28
CA PHE A 614 8.31 11.70 -5.81
C PHE A 614 8.71 10.71 -6.93
N ASP A 615 8.51 11.04 -8.22
CA ASP A 615 8.94 10.18 -9.32
C ASP A 615 10.45 9.92 -9.29
N GLU A 616 11.25 10.97 -9.11
CA GLU A 616 12.71 10.89 -9.00
C GLU A 616 13.16 9.91 -7.89
N LEU A 617 12.56 10.04 -6.70
CA LEU A 617 12.82 9.15 -5.56
C LEU A 617 12.41 7.71 -5.87
N THR A 618 11.31 7.53 -6.60
CA THR A 618 10.78 6.21 -7.01
C THR A 618 11.72 5.54 -8.00
N LEU A 619 12.19 6.25 -9.03
CA LEU A 619 13.09 5.72 -10.04
C LEU A 619 14.49 5.43 -9.47
N LEU A 620 14.96 6.24 -8.52
CA LEU A 620 16.17 5.95 -7.72
C LEU A 620 16.03 4.68 -6.86
N HIS A 621 14.83 4.40 -6.30
CA HIS A 621 14.57 3.17 -5.53
C HIS A 621 14.26 1.94 -6.40
N LEU A 622 13.85 2.16 -7.66
CA LEU A 622 13.60 1.12 -8.66
C LEU A 622 14.91 0.65 -9.33
N ARG A 623 15.85 1.58 -9.60
CA ARG A 623 17.23 1.38 -10.11
C ARG A 623 17.35 0.77 -11.52
N GLU A 624 16.53 -0.21 -11.84
CA GLU A 624 16.44 -0.87 -13.14
C GLU A 624 15.03 -1.39 -13.41
N PHE A 625 14.74 -1.66 -14.68
CA PHE A 625 13.48 -2.26 -15.12
C PHE A 625 13.76 -3.14 -16.34
N ASP A 626 13.32 -4.41 -16.31
CA ASP A 626 13.61 -5.42 -17.34
C ASP A 626 15.09 -5.44 -17.73
N LYS A 627 15.95 -5.48 -16.69
CA LYS A 627 17.44 -5.51 -16.75
C LYS A 627 18.08 -4.29 -17.42
N LYS A 628 17.32 -3.19 -17.62
CA LYS A 628 17.80 -1.92 -18.17
C LYS A 628 17.99 -0.91 -17.05
N LYS A 629 19.14 -0.24 -16.96
CA LYS A 629 19.40 0.73 -15.88
C LYS A 629 18.58 2.00 -16.07
N LEU A 630 17.98 2.49 -14.98
CA LEU A 630 17.32 3.80 -14.95
C LEU A 630 18.37 4.87 -14.71
N ILE A 631 18.57 5.78 -15.67
CA ILE A 631 19.58 6.84 -15.62
C ILE A 631 18.89 8.18 -15.80
N SER A 632 19.07 9.10 -14.85
CA SER A 632 18.58 10.48 -15.04
C SER A 632 19.47 11.17 -16.08
N VAL A 633 18.89 12.04 -16.89
CA VAL A 633 19.62 12.75 -17.94
C VAL A 633 20.82 13.51 -17.38
N GLU A 634 20.68 14.13 -16.21
CA GLU A 634 21.75 14.87 -15.54
C GLU A 634 22.93 13.96 -15.15
N THR A 635 22.66 12.71 -14.75
CA THR A 635 23.70 11.71 -14.49
C THR A 635 24.39 11.25 -15.77
N ASP A 636 23.68 11.01 -16.88
CA ASP A 636 24.31 10.63 -18.17
C ASP A 636 25.27 11.73 -18.64
N ILE A 637 24.83 13.01 -18.57
CA ILE A 637 25.66 14.18 -18.90
C ILE A 637 26.95 14.20 -18.08
N VAL A 638 26.91 13.93 -16.78
CA VAL A 638 28.14 13.88 -15.95
C VAL A 638 29.01 12.69 -16.34
N VAL A 639 28.43 11.52 -16.58
CA VAL A 639 29.16 10.30 -16.96
C VAL A 639 29.83 10.44 -18.34
N ASP A 640 29.25 11.20 -19.27
CA ASP A 640 29.84 11.47 -20.60
C ASP A 640 31.19 12.17 -20.52
N HIS A 641 31.43 13.01 -19.51
CA HIS A 641 32.73 13.66 -19.27
C HIS A 641 33.87 12.68 -18.94
N TYR A 642 33.56 11.41 -18.71
CA TYR A 642 34.51 10.32 -18.47
C TYR A 642 34.52 9.30 -19.63
N LYS A 643 33.86 9.61 -20.76
CA LYS A 643 33.89 8.87 -22.02
C LYS A 643 34.62 9.68 -23.10
N GLU A 644 34.99 9.03 -24.19
CA GLU A 644 35.45 9.69 -25.42
C GLU A 644 34.26 10.08 -26.35
N GLU A 645 33.12 10.50 -25.78
CA GLU A 645 31.99 11.02 -26.58
C GLU A 645 32.32 12.41 -27.13
N LYS A 646 32.50 12.52 -28.45
CA LYS A 646 32.71 13.79 -29.15
C LYS A 646 31.37 14.41 -29.54
N PHE A 647 31.09 15.60 -29.01
CA PHE A 647 29.99 16.45 -29.43
C PHE A 647 30.55 17.48 -30.43
N GLU A 648 30.02 17.52 -31.65
CA GLU A 648 30.46 18.45 -32.69
C GLU A 648 29.88 19.85 -32.47
N ASP A 649 30.66 20.91 -32.76
CA ASP A 649 30.17 22.28 -32.70
C ASP A 649 29.41 22.61 -34.00
N ALA A 650 28.07 22.62 -33.91
CA ALA A 650 27.18 22.82 -35.05
C ALA A 650 27.05 24.28 -35.51
N SER A 651 27.79 25.22 -34.91
CA SER A 651 27.63 26.66 -35.11
C SER A 651 28.66 27.27 -36.06
N PRO A 652 28.31 28.35 -36.80
CA PRO A 652 29.26 29.06 -37.63
C PRO A 652 30.35 29.73 -36.77
N ALA A 653 31.61 29.67 -37.24
CA ALA A 653 32.83 30.02 -36.50
C ALA A 653 33.00 31.50 -36.09
N GLY A 654 31.94 32.32 -36.15
CA GLY A 654 31.89 33.70 -35.65
C GLY A 654 30.92 33.92 -34.48
N GLU A 655 30.19 32.89 -34.03
CA GLU A 655 29.20 33.02 -32.95
C GLU A 655 29.64 32.43 -31.60
N CYS A 656 30.84 31.87 -31.52
CA CYS A 656 31.45 31.34 -30.29
C CYS A 656 32.55 32.29 -29.77
N LEU A 657 32.84 32.24 -28.46
CA LEU A 657 34.09 32.81 -27.92
C LEU A 657 35.30 32.02 -28.43
N SER A 658 36.47 32.67 -28.58
CA SER A 658 37.70 31.92 -28.84
C SER A 658 38.11 31.07 -27.62
N GLU A 659 38.93 30.03 -27.84
CA GLU A 659 39.44 29.16 -26.77
C GLU A 659 40.09 29.98 -25.65
N LYS A 660 40.95 30.95 -26.00
CA LYS A 660 41.64 31.83 -25.05
C LYS A 660 40.68 32.69 -24.23
N GLU A 661 39.70 33.35 -24.86
CA GLU A 661 38.70 34.14 -24.14
C GLU A 661 37.86 33.27 -23.21
N THR A 662 37.60 32.03 -23.61
CA THR A 662 36.82 31.06 -22.84
C THR A 662 37.61 30.53 -21.64
N GLU A 663 38.90 30.24 -21.78
CA GLU A 663 39.81 29.90 -20.68
C GLU A 663 39.92 31.04 -19.66
N GLU A 664 40.14 32.27 -20.14
CA GLU A 664 40.19 33.47 -19.32
C GLU A 664 38.87 33.72 -18.56
N LEU A 665 37.73 33.54 -19.24
CA LEU A 665 36.41 33.69 -18.63
C LEU A 665 36.19 32.61 -17.56
N MET A 666 36.46 31.33 -17.85
CA MET A 666 36.36 30.25 -16.87
C MET A 666 37.26 30.49 -15.64
N ALA A 667 38.50 30.96 -15.84
CA ALA A 667 39.41 31.27 -14.73
C ALA A 667 38.85 32.39 -13.83
N TRP A 668 38.30 33.45 -14.43
CA TRP A 668 37.62 34.51 -13.67
C TRP A 668 36.35 34.01 -12.96
N MET A 669 35.52 33.21 -13.62
CA MET A 669 34.31 32.63 -13.02
C MET A 669 34.63 31.74 -11.82
N ARG A 670 35.68 30.92 -11.87
CA ARG A 670 36.15 30.13 -10.71
C ARG A 670 36.53 31.03 -9.54
N ASN A 671 37.20 32.15 -9.79
CA ASN A 671 37.62 33.10 -8.74
C ASN A 671 36.42 33.84 -8.10
N VAL A 672 35.42 34.23 -8.89
CA VAL A 672 34.23 34.97 -8.39
C VAL A 672 33.22 34.04 -7.71
N LEU A 673 33.02 32.83 -8.22
CA LEU A 673 32.12 31.84 -7.61
C LEU A 673 32.75 31.20 -6.36
N GLY A 674 34.08 31.01 -6.36
CA GLY A 674 34.83 30.58 -5.18
C GLY A 674 34.38 29.22 -4.65
N SER A 675 34.14 29.13 -3.34
CA SER A 675 33.69 27.92 -2.64
C SER A 675 32.31 27.40 -3.08
N ARG A 676 31.56 28.16 -3.90
CA ARG A 676 30.20 27.79 -4.36
C ARG A 676 30.19 26.75 -5.47
N VAL A 677 31.29 26.57 -6.21
CA VAL A 677 31.41 25.57 -7.30
C VAL A 677 32.67 24.74 -7.15
N THR A 678 32.61 23.47 -7.54
CA THR A 678 33.79 22.59 -7.60
C THR A 678 34.59 22.82 -8.86
N ASN A 679 33.94 23.15 -9.98
CA ASN A 679 34.61 23.55 -11.22
C ASN A 679 33.69 24.41 -12.12
N VAL A 680 34.30 25.10 -13.08
CA VAL A 680 33.63 25.73 -14.22
C VAL A 680 34.19 25.09 -15.50
N LYS A 681 33.31 24.67 -16.41
CA LYS A 681 33.65 23.98 -17.67
C LYS A 681 32.91 24.60 -18.86
N VAL A 682 33.40 24.35 -20.07
CA VAL A 682 32.66 24.56 -21.33
C VAL A 682 31.74 23.37 -21.60
N THR A 683 30.57 23.62 -22.19
CA THR A 683 29.73 22.57 -22.78
C THR A 683 29.21 23.01 -24.16
N LEU A 684 29.28 22.11 -25.15
CA LEU A 684 28.75 22.31 -26.51
C LEU A 684 27.32 21.74 -26.67
N ARG A 685 26.75 21.27 -25.56
CA ARG A 685 25.48 20.51 -25.50
C ARG A 685 24.25 21.37 -25.26
N LEU A 686 24.45 22.65 -24.93
CA LEU A 686 23.39 23.65 -24.72
C LEU A 686 23.18 24.49 -25.99
N ASP A 687 21.93 24.86 -26.23
CA ASP A 687 21.52 25.72 -27.33
C ASP A 687 20.96 27.04 -26.77
N THR A 688 19.72 27.03 -26.26
CA THR A 688 19.03 28.24 -25.80
C THR A 688 19.51 28.72 -24.41
N HIS A 689 20.26 27.88 -23.69
CA HIS A 689 20.68 28.16 -22.31
C HIS A 689 22.10 28.76 -22.22
N PRO A 690 22.34 29.74 -21.32
CA PRO A 690 23.68 30.29 -21.06
C PRO A 690 24.58 29.31 -20.32
N ALA A 691 24.00 28.54 -19.38
CA ALA A 691 24.73 27.62 -18.52
C ALA A 691 23.78 26.59 -17.88
N MET A 692 24.34 25.51 -17.34
CA MET A 692 23.65 24.56 -16.47
C MET A 692 24.57 24.13 -15.31
N VAL A 693 23.98 23.66 -14.20
CA VAL A 693 24.73 23.03 -13.12
C VAL A 693 24.61 21.51 -13.22
N THR A 694 25.72 20.79 -13.09
CA THR A 694 25.78 19.33 -13.14
C THR A 694 26.36 18.75 -11.84
N VAL A 695 25.76 17.63 -11.40
CA VAL A 695 26.07 16.88 -10.18
C VAL A 695 25.86 15.40 -10.50
N LEU A 696 26.81 14.53 -10.16
CA LEU A 696 26.79 13.10 -10.56
C LEU A 696 25.52 12.37 -10.09
N GLU A 697 25.13 12.58 -8.84
CA GLU A 697 23.92 12.00 -8.23
C GLU A 697 22.82 13.06 -8.03
N MET A 698 22.50 13.81 -9.10
CA MET A 698 21.56 14.95 -9.08
C MET A 698 20.24 14.66 -8.34
N GLY A 699 19.60 13.51 -8.59
CA GLY A 699 18.35 13.15 -7.92
C GLY A 699 18.51 12.85 -6.42
N ALA A 700 19.64 12.31 -6.00
CA ALA A 700 19.95 12.11 -4.58
C ALA A 700 20.19 13.45 -3.88
N ALA A 701 20.90 14.37 -4.54
CA ALA A 701 21.07 15.76 -4.10
C ALA A 701 19.72 16.50 -3.93
N ARG A 702 18.85 16.45 -4.94
CA ARG A 702 17.48 17.02 -4.88
C ARG A 702 16.63 16.40 -3.76
N HIS A 703 16.77 15.10 -3.49
CA HIS A 703 16.06 14.46 -2.38
C HIS A 703 16.65 14.87 -1.01
N PHE A 704 17.97 14.93 -0.89
CA PHE A 704 18.66 15.35 0.34
C PHE A 704 18.26 16.77 0.78
N LEU A 705 18.21 17.72 -0.16
CA LEU A 705 17.76 19.09 0.12
C LEU A 705 16.30 19.15 0.62
N ARG A 706 15.43 18.26 0.12
CA ARG A 706 14.03 18.15 0.58
C ARG A 706 13.89 17.53 1.97
N MET A 707 14.80 16.64 2.36
CA MET A 707 14.78 15.94 3.65
C MET A 707 15.45 16.72 4.79
N GLN A 708 16.45 17.55 4.50
CA GLN A 708 17.14 18.36 5.51
C GLN A 708 16.72 19.83 5.46
N GLN A 709 15.71 20.21 6.26
CA GLN A 709 15.43 21.61 6.63
C GLN A 709 16.52 22.20 7.55
N LEU A 710 17.79 22.06 7.17
CA LEU A 710 18.93 22.55 7.92
C LEU A 710 19.48 23.82 7.28
N ALA A 711 19.62 24.85 8.11
CA ALA A 711 20.26 26.12 7.80
C ALA A 711 21.79 26.00 7.68
N ARG A 712 22.23 25.09 6.79
CA ARG A 712 23.62 24.97 6.33
C ARG A 712 23.99 26.19 5.48
N THR A 713 25.25 26.61 5.54
CA THR A 713 25.75 27.70 4.68
C THR A 713 25.77 27.28 3.21
N GLN A 714 25.86 28.26 2.29
CA GLN A 714 26.00 27.98 0.85
C GLN A 714 27.27 27.17 0.55
N GLU A 715 28.31 27.32 1.37
CA GLU A 715 29.60 26.63 1.24
C GLU A 715 29.53 25.16 1.70
N GLU A 716 28.87 24.89 2.84
CA GLU A 716 28.60 23.53 3.30
C GLU A 716 27.73 22.75 2.31
N ARG A 717 26.77 23.45 1.68
CA ARG A 717 25.94 22.90 0.60
C ARG A 717 26.79 22.60 -0.64
N ALA A 718 27.65 23.51 -1.08
CA ALA A 718 28.53 23.31 -2.24
C ALA A 718 29.55 22.18 -2.03
N GLN A 719 30.15 22.04 -0.83
CA GLN A 719 31.08 20.94 -0.52
C GLN A 719 30.41 19.56 -0.56
N LEU A 720 29.13 19.49 -0.19
CA LEU A 720 28.34 18.24 -0.19
C LEU A 720 27.78 17.90 -1.58
N LEU A 721 27.34 18.90 -2.34
CA LEU A 721 26.74 18.73 -3.67
C LEU A 721 27.78 18.62 -4.81
N GLN A 722 28.96 19.18 -4.60
CA GLN A 722 30.07 19.29 -5.57
C GLN A 722 29.65 19.79 -6.97
N PRO A 723 28.89 20.91 -7.07
CA PRO A 723 28.32 21.36 -8.33
C PRO A 723 29.40 21.84 -9.30
N THR A 724 29.31 21.36 -10.55
CA THR A 724 30.05 21.92 -11.68
C THR A 724 29.15 22.87 -12.46
N LEU A 725 29.63 24.07 -12.78
CA LEU A 725 28.94 25.00 -13.68
C LEU A 725 29.46 24.82 -15.11
N GLU A 726 28.58 24.45 -16.03
CA GLU A 726 28.88 24.30 -17.45
C GLU A 726 28.32 25.49 -18.23
N ILE A 727 29.19 26.21 -18.96
CA ILE A 727 28.82 27.40 -19.76
C ILE A 727 28.74 27.09 -21.26
N ASN A 728 27.81 27.76 -21.93
CA ASN A 728 27.64 27.75 -23.39
C ASN A 728 28.37 28.96 -24.00
N PRO A 729 29.59 28.80 -24.57
CA PRO A 729 30.40 29.92 -25.09
C PRO A 729 29.77 30.61 -26.31
N ARG A 730 28.75 30.01 -26.93
CA ARG A 730 27.99 30.57 -28.06
C ARG A 730 26.89 31.53 -27.61
N HIS A 731 26.32 31.28 -26.43
CA HIS A 731 25.17 32.01 -25.95
C HIS A 731 25.48 33.50 -25.74
N THR A 732 24.64 34.38 -26.28
CA THR A 732 24.87 35.84 -26.32
C THR A 732 25.13 36.46 -24.95
N LEU A 733 24.54 35.92 -23.88
CA LEU A 733 24.78 36.39 -22.50
C LEU A 733 26.19 36.02 -21.99
N ILE A 734 26.75 34.88 -22.39
CA ILE A 734 28.11 34.45 -22.02
C ILE A 734 29.14 35.26 -22.80
N ARG A 735 28.89 35.52 -24.10
CA ARG A 735 29.69 36.46 -24.89
C ARG A 735 29.70 37.86 -24.27
N LYS A 736 28.54 38.41 -23.92
CA LYS A 736 28.42 39.70 -23.21
C LYS A 736 29.08 39.70 -21.83
N LEU A 737 29.06 38.60 -21.09
CA LEU A 737 29.77 38.47 -19.80
C LEU A 737 31.29 38.59 -19.96
N SER A 738 31.86 38.01 -21.03
CA SER A 738 33.30 38.14 -21.34
C SER A 738 33.71 39.59 -21.60
N ASP A 739 32.89 40.33 -22.35
CA ASP A 739 33.04 41.78 -22.60
C ASP A 739 32.91 42.61 -21.31
N LEU A 740 31.83 42.38 -20.54
CA LEU A 740 31.53 43.13 -19.32
C LEU A 740 32.60 42.93 -18.24
N ARG A 741 33.20 41.74 -18.14
CA ARG A 741 34.34 41.44 -17.24
C ARG A 741 35.48 42.45 -17.36
N GLN A 742 35.74 42.98 -18.56
CA GLN A 742 36.81 43.95 -18.80
C GLN A 742 36.33 45.41 -18.66
N ARG A 743 35.08 45.71 -19.02
CA ARG A 743 34.55 47.09 -19.06
C ARG A 743 33.92 47.53 -17.74
N GLU A 744 33.19 46.64 -17.07
CA GLU A 744 32.27 46.94 -15.96
C GLU A 744 32.26 45.78 -14.94
N PRO A 745 33.35 45.58 -14.17
CA PRO A 745 33.55 44.37 -13.39
C PRO A 745 32.49 44.13 -12.30
N GLU A 746 31.91 45.18 -11.70
CA GLU A 746 30.79 45.03 -10.75
C GLU A 746 29.52 44.47 -11.41
N LEU A 747 29.18 44.96 -12.61
CA LEU A 747 28.02 44.51 -13.36
C LEU A 747 28.24 43.08 -13.89
N ALA A 748 29.47 42.76 -14.30
CA ALA A 748 29.88 41.39 -14.63
C ALA A 748 29.73 40.45 -13.42
N GLN A 749 30.14 40.87 -12.21
CA GLN A 749 30.00 40.08 -10.99
C GLN A 749 28.53 39.78 -10.66
N LEU A 750 27.66 40.80 -10.66
CA LEU A 750 26.23 40.61 -10.45
C LEU A 750 25.61 39.70 -11.52
N LEU A 751 26.05 39.80 -12.77
CA LEU A 751 25.58 38.96 -13.87
C LEU A 751 26.03 37.50 -13.73
N VAL A 752 27.28 37.22 -13.36
CA VAL A 752 27.73 35.82 -13.17
C VAL A 752 27.08 35.17 -11.94
N ASP A 753 26.87 35.94 -10.87
CA ASP A 753 26.08 35.49 -9.72
C ASP A 753 24.67 35.10 -10.14
N GLN A 754 23.98 35.94 -10.93
CA GLN A 754 22.63 35.63 -11.41
C GLN A 754 22.59 34.46 -12.40
N ILE A 755 23.60 34.29 -13.26
CA ILE A 755 23.69 33.13 -14.17
C ILE A 755 23.85 31.82 -13.38
N TYR A 756 24.70 31.82 -12.35
CA TYR A 756 24.88 30.66 -11.47
C TYR A 756 23.59 30.34 -10.70
N GLU A 757 22.95 31.34 -10.11
CA GLU A 757 21.69 31.17 -9.35
C GLU A 757 20.53 30.70 -10.24
N ASN A 758 20.42 31.22 -11.48
CA ASN A 758 19.46 30.73 -12.48
C ASN A 758 19.71 29.25 -12.83
N ALA A 759 20.98 28.86 -13.02
CA ALA A 759 21.35 27.48 -13.31
C ALA A 759 21.10 26.54 -12.10
N MET A 760 21.24 27.03 -10.86
CA MET A 760 20.87 26.31 -9.64
C MET A 760 19.34 26.14 -9.49
N ILE A 761 18.53 27.14 -9.88
CA ILE A 761 17.07 26.98 -9.98
C ILE A 761 16.72 25.92 -11.02
N ALA A 762 17.29 26.00 -12.23
CA ALA A 762 17.05 25.02 -13.30
C ALA A 762 17.48 23.59 -12.89
N ALA A 763 18.52 23.47 -12.07
CA ALA A 763 18.96 22.20 -11.49
C ALA A 763 18.03 21.65 -10.40
N GLY A 764 17.10 22.45 -9.84
CA GLY A 764 16.30 22.09 -8.68
C GLY A 764 17.12 22.02 -7.38
N LEU A 765 18.23 22.76 -7.29
CA LEU A 765 19.15 22.77 -6.16
C LEU A 765 19.05 24.04 -5.29
N VAL A 766 18.04 24.88 -5.52
CA VAL A 766 17.70 26.03 -4.67
C VAL A 766 16.60 25.65 -3.68
N ASP A 767 16.82 26.05 -2.43
CA ASP A 767 15.98 25.82 -1.26
C ASP A 767 15.05 27.03 -1.01
N ASP A 768 15.64 28.22 -0.80
CA ASP A 768 14.92 29.49 -0.73
C ASP A 768 15.43 30.46 -1.81
N PRO A 769 14.60 30.84 -2.80
CA PRO A 769 14.97 31.82 -3.83
C PRO A 769 14.86 33.27 -3.36
N ARG A 770 14.20 33.56 -2.22
CA ARG A 770 13.94 34.95 -1.77
C ARG A 770 15.22 35.80 -1.58
N PRO A 771 16.36 35.28 -1.06
CA PRO A 771 17.59 36.04 -0.94
C PRO A 771 18.24 36.46 -2.27
N MET A 772 17.81 35.89 -3.40
CA MET A 772 18.25 36.26 -4.74
C MET A 772 17.60 37.57 -5.23
N VAL A 773 16.34 37.82 -4.82
CA VAL A 773 15.49 38.90 -5.37
C VAL A 773 16.13 40.29 -5.19
N GLY A 774 16.85 40.52 -4.10
CA GLY A 774 17.64 41.75 -3.90
C GLY A 774 18.72 41.93 -4.98
N ARG A 775 19.59 40.92 -5.14
CA ARG A 775 20.67 40.92 -6.15
C ARG A 775 20.12 41.05 -7.58
N LEU A 776 18.99 40.41 -7.87
CA LEU A 776 18.32 40.51 -9.16
C LEU A 776 17.81 41.94 -9.42
N ASN A 777 17.21 42.59 -8.43
CA ASN A 777 16.78 43.99 -8.56
C ASN A 777 17.99 44.92 -8.78
N ASP A 778 19.07 44.75 -8.01
CA ASP A 778 20.29 45.57 -8.14
C ASP A 778 20.95 45.38 -9.52
N LEU A 779 20.98 44.14 -10.03
CA LEU A 779 21.44 43.80 -11.38
C LEU A 779 20.56 44.45 -12.45
N LEU A 780 19.22 44.37 -12.31
CA LEU A 780 18.29 44.97 -13.27
C LEU A 780 18.39 46.49 -13.29
N ILE A 781 18.60 47.15 -12.14
CA ILE A 781 18.85 48.59 -12.07
C ILE A 781 20.14 48.94 -12.83
N LYS A 782 21.28 48.36 -12.45
CA LYS A 782 22.58 48.66 -13.11
C LYS A 782 22.61 48.30 -14.60
N ALA A 783 21.88 47.26 -15.02
CA ALA A 783 21.76 46.90 -16.43
C ALA A 783 20.88 47.86 -17.25
N LEU A 784 19.97 48.59 -16.61
CA LEU A 784 19.05 49.53 -17.25
C LEU A 784 19.48 51.00 -17.12
N GLU A 785 20.52 51.32 -16.34
CA GLU A 785 21.12 52.67 -16.22
C GLU A 785 21.64 53.27 -17.55
N LYS A 786 21.67 52.48 -18.64
CA LYS A 786 22.15 52.87 -19.98
C LYS A 786 21.07 52.85 -21.07
N HIS A 787 19.79 52.87 -20.67
CA HIS A 787 18.62 52.77 -21.56
C HIS A 787 17.63 53.93 -21.38
#